data_AF-A0AAW5F6P8-F1
#
_entry.id   AF-A0AAW5F6P8-F1
#
_cell.length_a   1.000
_cell.length_b   1.000
_cell.length_c   1.000
_cell.angle_alpha   90.00
_cell.angle_beta   90.00
_cell.angle_gamma   90.00
#
_symmetry.space_group_name_H-M   'P 1'
#
loop_
_entity.id
_entity.type
_entity.pdbx_description
1 polymer ?
#
loop_
_entity_poly.entity_id
_entity_poly.type
_entity_poly.pdbx_seq_one_letter_code
_entity_poly.pdbx_strand_id
1 'polypeptide(L)'
;MTKRWLQVLVNEGIITCEANAYKASEISTDLGSEKLWKEFFEIEDDFQYSKEFVDYLKESSDLLPELIQGKEDPLNILFPKGDTDPALAAYHDNKVNGMLNNIATKEIRYLCEKKNKKSPEKPFRILEVGAGVGGTSLDVIPELEGCNVEYYFTDLSVFFLNKAQENFGKYNWVKYGIFNINEDFVSQGYEAFSFDVILCANVLHNSRNINSVMKNLKGLLSEDASIIILEETRTSYLLLTSMEFKDGLTGFTDERSEHDQTFFTRKQWEDIFKRHDGQLLYEFPDKGSKLDLAGQTIYVVRFAGEYEQLEKEAVRGYLESTVSPYMVPNQILILPDMPLSANRKVDTRKIKEYFKSWDHKENIKKKDELPQTDLERRIAEIWCKELGITSVGRNDDFYLVGGDSLLIAQIIGKMMENISEASGWEWSNLLTEMMKAPTIKQIAESLLNHQNDKGNLEDPSLMILKNSSLNNEDSVAKVFFHAGAGTLTPYTDLLSRIKEDSKDSESIIGFVFGNDAEYISMETSQTFRLLGRKYGEILEKMGYKNYILVGHCVGGLIALETAQYLRNKGISVSDVTLISTGIPKRKENTILADASDEIFRNALHSSLDNELLLERIFARVIGADAYKAGYQVSDERLQQYIEYISRCGSGEITVKALCETGGEYEDVAEEFRRLASYTISERLNALYRTIERPNGELMEHQLKMLNVLFRIFSQNFRCVSSYIPKLYYGNIRIFCCEILGSHFYPGFFEEDFETWKPYIKGNLKYNTIAGQHFDCIIGDNLEKNISKILDFNY
;
A
#
# COMPACT_ATOMS: atom_id res chain seq x y z
N MET A 1 1.95 -23.04 14.24
CA MET A 1 0.83 -23.93 13.88
C MET A 1 1.16 -25.42 14.06
N THR A 2 2.19 -25.98 13.42
CA THR A 2 2.54 -27.42 13.50
C THR A 2 2.72 -27.96 14.93
N LYS A 3 3.28 -27.17 15.85
CA LYS A 3 3.38 -27.55 17.27
C LYS A 3 2.02 -27.82 17.92
N ARG A 4 1.00 -27.02 17.60
CA ARG A 4 -0.36 -27.16 18.15
C ARG A 4 -0.99 -28.49 17.73
N TRP A 5 -0.82 -28.82 16.45
CA TRP A 5 -1.26 -30.10 15.87
C TRP A 5 -0.57 -31.29 16.54
N LEU A 6 0.75 -31.22 16.70
CA LEU A 6 1.51 -32.26 17.40
C LEU A 6 1.04 -32.39 18.86
N GLN A 7 0.74 -31.29 19.54
CA GLN A 7 0.20 -31.32 20.90
C GLN A 7 -1.17 -32.00 20.97
N VAL A 8 -2.06 -31.75 20.00
CA VAL A 8 -3.35 -32.46 19.90
C VAL A 8 -3.13 -33.95 19.73
N LEU A 9 -2.25 -34.36 18.80
CA LEU A 9 -1.93 -35.78 18.59
C LEU A 9 -1.29 -36.45 19.82
N VAL A 10 -0.51 -35.71 20.61
CA VAL A 10 0.03 -36.18 21.90
C VAL A 10 -1.08 -36.36 22.92
N ASN A 11 -2.00 -35.38 23.04
CA ASN A 11 -3.10 -35.43 24.00
C ASN A 11 -4.07 -36.58 23.70
N GLU A 12 -4.29 -36.89 22.42
CA GLU A 12 -5.11 -38.02 21.96
C GLU A 12 -4.36 -39.36 22.00
N GLY A 13 -3.08 -39.37 22.42
CA GLY A 13 -2.28 -40.59 22.55
C GLY A 13 -1.88 -41.24 21.22
N ILE A 14 -2.04 -40.53 20.10
CA ILE A 14 -1.66 -40.99 18.75
C ILE A 14 -0.14 -40.98 18.60
N ILE A 15 0.51 -39.96 19.17
CA ILE A 15 1.97 -39.86 19.25
C ILE A 15 2.41 -39.60 20.69
N THR A 16 3.68 -39.86 20.97
CA THR A 16 4.33 -39.57 22.24
C THR A 16 5.47 -38.57 22.01
N CYS A 17 5.74 -37.70 22.98
CA CYS A 17 6.82 -36.73 22.91
C CYS A 17 7.89 -37.05 23.98
N GLU A 18 9.12 -37.35 23.54
CA GLU A 18 10.27 -37.61 24.40
C GLU A 18 11.47 -36.78 23.94
N ALA A 19 12.06 -35.96 24.82
CA ALA A 19 13.27 -35.18 24.54
C ALA A 19 13.23 -34.34 23.24
N ASN A 20 12.11 -33.66 22.96
CA ASN A 20 11.84 -32.90 21.72
C ASN A 20 11.75 -33.74 20.44
N ALA A 21 11.60 -35.06 20.54
CA ALA A 21 11.28 -35.96 19.45
C ALA A 21 9.88 -36.54 19.61
N TYR A 22 9.18 -36.76 18.49
CA TYR A 22 7.86 -37.36 18.46
C TYR A 22 7.94 -38.80 17.96
N LYS A 23 7.23 -39.71 18.64
CA LYS A 23 7.18 -41.13 18.30
C LYS A 23 5.73 -41.59 18.21
N ALA A 24 5.32 -42.09 17.04
CA ALA A 24 4.04 -42.75 16.87
C ALA A 24 4.10 -44.19 17.44
N SER A 25 3.03 -44.63 18.10
CA SER A 25 2.92 -45.98 18.66
C SER A 25 2.52 -46.99 17.58
N GLU A 26 1.43 -46.74 16.84
CA GLU A 26 1.01 -47.42 15.61
C GLU A 26 0.18 -46.43 14.76
N ILE A 27 0.57 -46.19 13.50
CA ILE A 27 -0.21 -45.33 12.59
C ILE A 27 -1.11 -46.25 11.75
N SER A 28 -2.40 -46.30 12.07
CA SER A 28 -3.39 -46.88 11.16
C SER A 28 -3.54 -45.97 9.94
N THR A 29 -3.51 -46.55 8.74
CA THR A 29 -3.77 -45.82 7.49
C THR A 29 -5.26 -45.70 7.15
N ASP A 30 -6.12 -46.44 7.86
CA ASP A 30 -7.57 -46.36 7.74
C ASP A 30 -8.17 -46.01 9.11
N LEU A 31 -8.63 -44.76 9.24
CA LEU A 31 -9.30 -44.22 10.43
C LEU A 31 -10.83 -44.23 10.29
N GLY A 32 -11.36 -44.77 9.17
CA GLY A 32 -12.79 -44.76 8.90
C GLY A 32 -13.38 -43.37 8.64
N SER A 33 -12.57 -42.40 8.17
CA SER A 33 -12.99 -41.00 8.00
C SER A 33 -14.22 -40.84 7.10
N GLU A 34 -14.34 -41.60 6.01
CA GLU A 34 -15.52 -41.58 5.14
C GLU A 34 -16.80 -42.00 5.89
N LYS A 35 -16.70 -43.03 6.74
CA LYS A 35 -17.82 -43.50 7.56
C LYS A 35 -18.22 -42.44 8.58
N LEU A 36 -17.25 -41.81 9.24
CA LEU A 36 -17.49 -40.76 10.24
C LEU A 36 -18.14 -39.52 9.61
N TRP A 37 -17.68 -39.09 8.43
CA TRP A 37 -18.32 -37.99 7.70
C TRP A 37 -19.76 -38.33 7.32
N LYS A 38 -20.02 -39.56 6.88
CA LYS A 38 -21.39 -40.01 6.60
C LYS A 38 -22.29 -39.96 7.84
N GLU A 39 -21.82 -40.48 8.98
CA GLU A 39 -22.54 -40.39 10.26
C GLU A 39 -22.78 -38.91 10.66
N PHE A 40 -21.80 -38.02 10.42
CA PHE A 40 -21.93 -36.60 10.72
C PHE A 40 -22.98 -35.89 9.83
N PHE A 41 -23.04 -36.20 8.53
CA PHE A 41 -24.09 -35.69 7.64
C PHE A 41 -25.49 -36.22 8.02
N GLU A 42 -25.61 -37.49 8.44
CA GLU A 42 -26.88 -38.04 8.95
C GLU A 42 -27.34 -37.29 10.21
N ILE A 43 -26.42 -36.95 11.13
CA ILE A 43 -26.73 -36.11 12.30
C ILE A 43 -27.13 -34.71 11.88
N GLU A 44 -26.46 -34.11 10.89
CA GLU A 44 -26.79 -32.76 10.40
C GLU A 44 -28.19 -32.70 9.76
N ASP A 45 -28.56 -33.70 8.95
CA ASP A 45 -29.88 -33.77 8.33
C ASP A 45 -31.02 -33.81 9.39
N ASP A 46 -30.77 -34.47 10.53
CA ASP A 46 -31.72 -34.57 11.64
C ASP A 46 -31.69 -33.34 12.57
N PHE A 47 -30.50 -32.84 12.95
CA PHE A 47 -30.33 -31.79 13.94
C PHE A 47 -30.42 -30.38 13.35
N GLN A 48 -30.08 -30.22 12.07
CA GLN A 48 -30.04 -28.95 11.34
C GLN A 48 -29.17 -27.92 12.04
N TYR A 49 -27.92 -28.26 12.33
CA TYR A 49 -26.99 -27.35 12.99
C TYR A 49 -26.68 -26.14 12.12
N SER A 50 -26.28 -26.39 10.88
CA SER A 50 -26.05 -25.47 9.76
C SER A 50 -25.36 -26.26 8.66
N LYS A 51 -26.11 -26.67 7.63
CA LYS A 51 -25.58 -27.50 6.55
C LYS A 51 -24.39 -26.84 5.85
N GLU A 52 -24.50 -25.55 5.56
CA GLU A 52 -23.44 -24.75 4.93
C GLU A 52 -22.15 -24.78 5.76
N PHE A 53 -22.26 -24.71 7.09
CA PHE A 53 -21.10 -24.78 7.97
C PHE A 53 -20.48 -26.20 7.99
N VAL A 54 -21.30 -27.24 7.95
CA VAL A 54 -20.81 -28.63 7.86
C VAL A 54 -20.12 -28.88 6.52
N ASP A 55 -20.66 -28.37 5.42
CA ASP A 55 -20.07 -28.46 4.08
C ASP A 55 -18.72 -27.71 4.04
N TYR A 56 -18.63 -26.52 4.64
CA TYR A 56 -17.37 -25.76 4.82
C TYR A 56 -16.31 -26.56 5.58
N LEU A 57 -16.69 -27.21 6.69
CA LEU A 57 -15.78 -28.05 7.48
C LEU A 57 -15.31 -29.27 6.69
N LYS A 58 -16.19 -29.86 5.87
CA LYS A 58 -15.83 -30.99 5.00
C LYS A 58 -14.82 -30.56 3.94
N GLU A 59 -15.06 -29.45 3.27
CA GLU A 59 -14.16 -28.91 2.25
C GLU A 59 -12.79 -28.57 2.86
N SER A 60 -12.77 -27.90 4.01
CA SER A 60 -11.53 -27.62 4.75
C SER A 60 -10.77 -28.89 5.12
N SER A 61 -11.48 -29.95 5.52
CA SER A 61 -10.89 -31.25 5.83
C SER A 61 -10.32 -31.96 4.60
N ASP A 62 -10.95 -31.83 3.44
CA ASP A 62 -10.49 -32.46 2.19
C ASP A 62 -9.24 -31.77 1.64
N LEU A 63 -9.18 -30.44 1.75
CA LEU A 63 -8.05 -29.61 1.34
C LEU A 63 -6.97 -29.47 2.43
N LEU A 64 -7.11 -30.21 3.53
CA LEU A 64 -6.21 -30.09 4.66
C LEU A 64 -4.73 -30.33 4.32
N PRO A 65 -4.35 -31.31 3.46
CA PRO A 65 -2.96 -31.46 3.03
C PRO A 65 -2.41 -30.24 2.31
N GLU A 66 -3.21 -29.57 1.48
CA GLU A 66 -2.88 -28.36 0.73
C GLU A 66 -2.76 -27.16 1.65
N LEU A 67 -3.70 -27.00 2.61
CA LEU A 67 -3.66 -25.97 3.66
C LEU A 67 -2.38 -26.08 4.50
N ILE A 68 -1.99 -27.30 4.91
CA ILE A 68 -0.74 -27.54 5.67
C ILE A 68 0.50 -27.20 4.85
N GLN A 69 0.46 -27.42 3.53
CA GLN A 69 1.56 -27.10 2.62
C GLN A 69 1.62 -25.62 2.22
N GLY A 70 0.62 -24.82 2.59
CA GLY A 70 0.48 -23.43 2.14
C GLY A 70 0.19 -23.32 0.64
N LYS A 71 -0.39 -24.36 0.03
CA LYS A 71 -0.79 -24.39 -1.39
C LYS A 71 -2.22 -23.90 -1.62
N GLU A 72 -3.02 -23.87 -0.56
CA GLU A 72 -4.38 -23.34 -0.55
C GLU A 72 -4.48 -22.25 0.50
N ASP A 73 -5.23 -21.18 0.20
CA ASP A 73 -5.51 -20.11 1.16
C ASP A 73 -6.81 -20.44 1.91
N PRO A 74 -6.82 -20.53 3.25
CA PRO A 74 -8.04 -20.77 4.01
C PRO A 74 -9.15 -19.75 3.75
N LEU A 75 -8.82 -18.53 3.29
CA LEU A 75 -9.79 -17.52 2.90
C LEU A 75 -10.53 -17.88 1.61
N ASN A 76 -9.96 -18.69 0.71
CA ASN A 76 -10.66 -19.14 -0.50
C ASN A 76 -11.81 -20.11 -0.17
N ILE A 77 -11.69 -20.85 0.93
CA ILE A 77 -12.70 -21.79 1.42
C ILE A 77 -13.75 -21.05 2.26
N LEU A 78 -13.32 -20.08 3.07
CA LEU A 78 -14.21 -19.29 3.92
C LEU A 78 -14.97 -18.20 3.15
N PHE A 79 -14.40 -17.69 2.05
CA PHE A 79 -14.99 -16.67 1.17
C PHE A 79 -14.90 -17.08 -0.30
N PRO A 80 -15.53 -18.20 -0.70
CA PRO A 80 -15.39 -18.74 -2.05
C PRO A 80 -15.93 -17.74 -3.07
N LYS A 81 -15.06 -17.27 -3.96
CA LYS A 81 -15.37 -16.24 -4.98
C LYS A 81 -15.95 -14.94 -4.38
N GLY A 82 -15.61 -14.63 -3.12
CA GLY A 82 -16.08 -13.45 -2.39
C GLY A 82 -17.48 -13.59 -1.78
N ASP A 83 -18.06 -14.79 -1.80
CA ASP A 83 -19.29 -15.11 -1.07
C ASP A 83 -19.04 -15.08 0.45
N THR A 84 -20.02 -14.62 1.23
CA THR A 84 -19.96 -14.57 2.69
C THR A 84 -20.74 -15.68 3.38
N ASP A 85 -21.48 -16.49 2.63
CA ASP A 85 -22.37 -17.51 3.18
C ASP A 85 -21.65 -18.52 4.10
N PRO A 86 -20.48 -19.09 3.76
CA PRO A 86 -19.77 -20.00 4.68
C PRO A 86 -19.33 -19.32 5.98
N ALA A 87 -18.93 -18.05 5.90
CA ALA A 87 -18.56 -17.26 7.07
C ALA A 87 -19.78 -16.92 7.94
N LEU A 88 -20.91 -16.53 7.33
CA LEU A 88 -22.17 -16.33 8.06
C LEU A 88 -22.66 -17.64 8.68
N ALA A 89 -22.51 -18.77 8.00
CA ALA A 89 -22.84 -20.08 8.55
C ALA A 89 -22.02 -20.40 9.81
N ALA A 90 -20.75 -20.01 9.83
CA ALA A 90 -19.84 -20.21 10.96
C ALA A 90 -20.04 -19.22 12.11
N TYR A 91 -20.41 -17.97 11.85
CA TYR A 91 -20.48 -16.89 12.85
C TYR A 91 -21.90 -16.42 13.21
N HIS A 92 -22.92 -16.86 12.48
CA HIS A 92 -24.31 -16.42 12.67
C HIS A 92 -25.32 -17.58 12.59
N ASP A 93 -25.37 -18.33 11.48
CA ASP A 93 -26.51 -19.23 11.21
C ASP A 93 -26.50 -20.52 12.03
N ASN A 94 -25.34 -20.95 12.54
CA ASN A 94 -25.28 -22.14 13.36
C ASN A 94 -26.00 -21.92 14.71
N LYS A 95 -26.61 -22.99 15.22
CA LYS A 95 -27.46 -22.90 16.43
C LYS A 95 -26.74 -22.30 17.65
N VAL A 96 -25.43 -22.54 17.80
CA VAL A 96 -24.66 -22.02 18.94
C VAL A 96 -24.52 -20.50 18.82
N ASN A 97 -24.02 -20.01 17.68
CA ASN A 97 -23.89 -18.57 17.46
C ASN A 97 -25.25 -17.86 17.47
N GLY A 98 -26.29 -18.45 16.88
CA GLY A 98 -27.64 -17.90 16.96
C GLY A 98 -28.13 -17.70 18.41
N MET A 99 -27.82 -18.63 19.32
CA MET A 99 -28.13 -18.45 20.75
C MET A 99 -27.28 -17.33 21.39
N LEU A 100 -25.98 -17.30 21.13
CA LEU A 100 -25.07 -16.31 21.72
C LEU A 100 -25.34 -14.89 21.21
N ASN A 101 -25.57 -14.73 19.91
CA ASN A 101 -25.93 -13.47 19.27
C ASN A 101 -27.28 -12.94 19.79
N ASN A 102 -28.25 -13.83 20.04
CA ASN A 102 -29.52 -13.44 20.66
C ASN A 102 -29.32 -12.87 22.07
N ILE A 103 -28.49 -13.52 22.89
CA ILE A 103 -28.15 -13.03 24.24
C ILE A 103 -27.47 -11.66 24.15
N ALA A 104 -26.48 -11.50 23.27
CA ALA A 104 -25.79 -10.23 23.05
C ALA A 104 -26.77 -9.12 22.67
N THR A 105 -27.64 -9.40 21.69
CA THR A 105 -28.68 -8.50 21.21
C THR A 105 -29.62 -8.04 22.31
N LYS A 106 -30.14 -8.98 23.13
CA LYS A 106 -31.06 -8.64 24.22
C LYS A 106 -30.39 -7.84 25.34
N GLU A 107 -29.14 -8.16 25.68
CA GLU A 107 -28.38 -7.39 26.68
C GLU A 107 -28.11 -5.95 26.17
N ILE A 108 -27.63 -5.80 24.93
CA ILE A 108 -27.36 -4.48 24.34
C ILE A 108 -28.64 -3.64 24.28
N ARG A 109 -29.76 -4.24 23.84
CA ARG A 109 -31.06 -3.55 23.81
C ARG A 109 -31.50 -3.09 25.20
N TYR A 110 -31.38 -3.96 26.21
CA TYR A 110 -31.72 -3.64 27.60
C TYR A 110 -30.86 -2.47 28.14
N LEU A 111 -29.55 -2.51 27.93
CA LEU A 111 -28.63 -1.45 28.36
C LEU A 111 -28.93 -0.12 27.66
N CYS A 112 -29.20 -0.16 26.36
CA CYS A 112 -29.56 1.01 25.56
C CYS A 112 -30.84 1.68 26.09
N GLU A 113 -31.92 0.91 26.28
CA GLU A 113 -33.18 1.44 26.81
C GLU A 113 -33.03 1.99 28.23
N LYS A 114 -32.27 1.31 29.08
CA LYS A 114 -31.99 1.77 30.44
C LYS A 114 -31.27 3.11 30.43
N LYS A 115 -30.28 3.30 29.54
CA LYS A 115 -29.53 4.56 29.43
C LYS A 115 -30.37 5.67 28.81
N ASN A 116 -31.07 5.41 27.71
CA ASN A 116 -31.95 6.39 27.07
C ASN A 116 -33.08 6.87 28.03
N LYS A 117 -33.55 6.03 28.96
CA LYS A 117 -34.49 6.46 30.02
C LYS A 117 -33.87 7.42 31.04
N LYS A 118 -32.58 7.25 31.36
CA LYS A 118 -31.86 8.08 32.33
C LYS A 118 -31.36 9.39 31.73
N SER A 119 -30.93 9.36 30.47
CA SER A 119 -30.33 10.49 29.73
C SER A 119 -30.82 10.48 28.28
N PRO A 120 -32.07 10.90 28.00
CA PRO A 120 -32.67 10.82 26.67
C PRO A 120 -31.94 11.68 25.61
N GLU A 121 -31.22 12.71 26.05
CA GLU A 121 -30.48 13.65 25.20
C GLU A 121 -29.13 13.12 24.70
N LYS A 122 -28.53 12.12 25.37
CA LYS A 122 -27.24 11.54 24.96
C LYS A 122 -27.47 10.18 24.27
N PRO A 123 -26.96 9.96 23.05
CA PRO A 123 -27.10 8.67 22.40
C PRO A 123 -26.33 7.59 23.17
N PHE A 124 -26.86 6.36 23.16
CA PHE A 124 -26.14 5.18 23.63
C PHE A 124 -25.09 4.79 22.59
N ARG A 125 -23.82 4.76 22.95
CA ARG A 125 -22.73 4.56 21.96
C ARG A 125 -22.15 3.15 22.07
N ILE A 126 -22.17 2.43 20.95
CA ILE A 126 -21.67 1.04 20.85
C ILE A 126 -20.46 1.05 19.92
N LEU A 127 -19.38 0.39 20.33
CA LEU A 127 -18.25 0.05 19.45
C LEU A 127 -18.24 -1.46 19.24
N GLU A 128 -18.44 -1.90 18.01
CA GLU A 128 -18.19 -3.29 17.64
C GLU A 128 -16.81 -3.40 17.02
N VAL A 129 -15.99 -4.27 17.61
CA VAL A 129 -14.58 -4.44 17.29
C VAL A 129 -14.39 -5.68 16.43
N GLY A 130 -13.80 -5.52 15.24
CA GLY A 130 -13.59 -6.63 14.29
C GLY A 130 -14.88 -7.35 13.91
N ALA A 131 -15.86 -6.57 13.49
CA ALA A 131 -17.22 -7.04 13.19
C ALA A 131 -17.28 -8.04 12.03
N GLY A 132 -16.24 -8.11 11.18
CA GLY A 132 -16.13 -9.07 10.09
C GLY A 132 -17.34 -9.03 9.15
N VAL A 133 -17.90 -10.19 8.83
CA VAL A 133 -19.12 -10.32 8.00
C VAL A 133 -20.38 -9.73 8.63
N GLY A 134 -20.30 -9.21 9.86
CA GLY A 134 -21.43 -8.66 10.60
C GLY A 134 -22.31 -9.73 11.23
N GLY A 135 -21.74 -10.90 11.56
CA GLY A 135 -22.49 -12.04 12.07
C GLY A 135 -23.36 -11.68 13.29
N THR A 136 -22.81 -11.01 14.29
CA THR A 136 -23.59 -10.52 15.43
C THR A 136 -24.37 -9.24 15.10
N SER A 137 -23.80 -8.36 14.27
CA SER A 137 -24.40 -7.06 13.90
C SER A 137 -25.73 -7.20 13.16
N LEU A 138 -25.91 -8.28 12.38
CA LEU A 138 -27.15 -8.62 11.66
C LEU A 138 -28.36 -8.71 12.60
N ASP A 139 -28.16 -9.18 13.83
CA ASP A 139 -29.20 -9.26 14.86
C ASP A 139 -29.29 -7.96 15.68
N VAL A 140 -28.13 -7.43 16.09
CA VAL A 140 -28.06 -6.30 17.03
C VAL A 140 -28.60 -5.00 16.42
N ILE A 141 -28.18 -4.66 15.20
CA ILE A 141 -28.50 -3.36 14.58
C ILE A 141 -30.02 -3.23 14.37
N PRO A 142 -30.72 -4.18 13.72
CA PRO A 142 -32.17 -4.05 13.55
C PRO A 142 -32.95 -3.95 14.86
N GLU A 143 -32.55 -4.69 15.90
CA GLU A 143 -33.23 -4.67 17.21
C GLU A 143 -33.12 -3.30 17.91
N LEU A 144 -32.13 -2.47 17.54
CA LEU A 144 -31.94 -1.13 18.10
C LEU A 144 -32.76 -0.04 17.39
N GLU A 145 -33.56 -0.39 16.38
CA GLU A 145 -34.45 0.56 15.74
C GLU A 145 -35.40 1.23 16.77
N GLY A 146 -35.54 2.55 16.68
CA GLY A 146 -36.31 3.37 17.61
C GLY A 146 -35.58 3.78 18.90
N CYS A 147 -34.35 3.31 19.16
CA CYS A 147 -33.51 3.82 20.25
C CYS A 147 -32.73 5.06 19.84
N ASN A 148 -32.33 5.88 20.83
CA ASN A 148 -31.34 6.94 20.63
C ASN A 148 -29.93 6.33 20.79
N VAL A 149 -29.34 5.90 19.67
CA VAL A 149 -28.13 5.08 19.63
C VAL A 149 -27.16 5.58 18.55
N GLU A 150 -25.87 5.37 18.75
CA GLU A 150 -24.86 5.39 17.69
C GLU A 150 -24.10 4.07 17.70
N TYR A 151 -24.00 3.42 16.55
CA TYR A 151 -23.34 2.12 16.42
C TYR A 151 -22.11 2.26 15.54
N TYR A 152 -20.94 1.97 16.09
CA TYR A 152 -19.67 2.01 15.36
C TYR A 152 -19.31 0.60 14.93
N PHE A 153 -19.62 0.26 13.68
CA PHE A 153 -19.20 -0.97 13.04
C PHE A 153 -17.75 -0.82 12.59
N THR A 154 -16.83 -1.58 13.18
CA THR A 154 -15.40 -1.46 12.87
C THR A 154 -14.75 -2.79 12.54
N ASP A 155 -13.82 -2.78 11.58
CA ASP A 155 -13.02 -3.92 11.16
C ASP A 155 -11.66 -3.46 10.60
N LEU A 156 -10.73 -4.36 10.32
CA LEU A 156 -9.49 -4.05 9.59
C LEU A 156 -9.70 -4.08 8.06
N SER A 157 -10.74 -4.77 7.60
CA SER A 157 -11.01 -5.00 6.19
C SER A 157 -12.05 -4.01 5.65
N VAL A 158 -11.65 -3.21 4.66
CA VAL A 158 -12.57 -2.32 3.93
C VAL A 158 -13.65 -3.12 3.17
N PHE A 159 -13.39 -4.36 2.78
CA PHE A 159 -14.40 -5.25 2.17
C PHE A 159 -15.59 -5.46 3.11
N PHE A 160 -15.33 -5.78 4.38
CA PHE A 160 -16.39 -5.97 5.37
C PHE A 160 -17.12 -4.67 5.71
N LEU A 161 -16.41 -3.54 5.76
CA LEU A 161 -17.04 -2.23 5.95
C LEU A 161 -18.01 -1.88 4.81
N ASN A 162 -17.63 -2.14 3.56
CA ASN A 162 -18.50 -1.92 2.40
C ASN A 162 -19.73 -2.82 2.46
N LYS A 163 -19.55 -4.11 2.80
CA LYS A 163 -20.67 -5.05 2.95
C LYS A 163 -21.62 -4.65 4.08
N ALA A 164 -21.07 -4.20 5.20
CA ALA A 164 -21.85 -3.64 6.29
C ALA A 164 -22.63 -2.40 5.86
N GLN A 165 -22.04 -1.52 5.04
CA GLN A 165 -22.71 -0.34 4.50
C GLN A 165 -23.85 -0.72 3.53
N GLU A 166 -23.70 -1.76 2.73
CA GLU A 166 -24.79 -2.31 1.92
C GLU A 166 -25.95 -2.82 2.81
N ASN A 167 -25.63 -3.59 3.87
CA ASN A 167 -26.61 -4.23 4.74
C ASN A 167 -27.32 -3.25 5.69
N PHE A 168 -26.58 -2.27 6.22
CA PHE A 168 -27.01 -1.39 7.31
C PHE A 168 -27.10 0.08 6.91
N GLY A 169 -26.81 0.45 5.66
CA GLY A 169 -26.80 1.84 5.18
C GLY A 169 -28.13 2.59 5.32
N LYS A 170 -29.25 1.87 5.52
CA LYS A 170 -30.55 2.47 5.87
C LYS A 170 -30.60 3.08 7.28
N TYR A 171 -29.69 2.67 8.17
CA TYR A 171 -29.59 3.15 9.53
C TYR A 171 -28.54 4.27 9.62
N ASN A 172 -28.98 5.53 9.55
CA ASN A 172 -28.09 6.70 9.55
C ASN A 172 -27.23 6.85 10.82
N TRP A 173 -27.59 6.13 11.88
CA TRP A 173 -26.87 6.11 13.16
C TRP A 173 -25.78 5.03 13.23
N VAL A 174 -25.63 4.20 12.18
CA VAL A 174 -24.51 3.28 12.03
C VAL A 174 -23.35 4.02 11.35
N LYS A 175 -22.18 3.99 12.00
CA LYS A 175 -20.93 4.59 11.54
C LYS A 175 -19.96 3.45 11.23
N TYR A 176 -19.20 3.60 10.15
CA TYR A 176 -18.25 2.60 9.68
C TYR A 176 -16.83 3.15 9.78
N GLY A 177 -15.86 2.34 10.22
CA GLY A 177 -14.49 2.79 10.33
C GLY A 177 -13.49 1.66 10.59
N ILE A 178 -12.22 1.94 10.32
CA ILE A 178 -11.14 1.01 10.65
C ILE A 178 -10.79 1.12 12.13
N PHE A 179 -10.66 -0.03 12.80
CA PHE A 179 -10.16 -0.08 14.17
C PHE A 179 -9.23 -1.28 14.37
N ASN A 180 -7.96 -1.00 14.64
CA ASN A 180 -6.96 -2.00 14.99
C ASN A 180 -6.87 -2.15 16.51
N ILE A 181 -7.32 -3.31 17.03
CA ILE A 181 -7.27 -3.62 18.46
C ILE A 181 -5.85 -3.61 19.04
N ASN A 182 -4.86 -3.89 18.20
CA ASN A 182 -3.47 -3.99 18.61
C ASN A 182 -2.75 -2.63 18.65
N GLU A 183 -3.43 -1.57 18.25
CA GLU A 183 -2.93 -0.19 18.26
C GLU A 183 -3.63 0.66 19.32
N ASP A 184 -2.96 1.76 19.69
CA ASP A 184 -3.47 2.74 20.65
C ASP A 184 -4.71 3.45 20.10
N PHE A 185 -5.82 3.47 20.84
CA PHE A 185 -7.08 4.02 20.31
C PHE A 185 -7.02 5.54 20.04
N VAL A 186 -6.17 6.27 20.77
CA VAL A 186 -6.04 7.73 20.62
C VAL A 186 -5.30 8.06 19.33
N SER A 187 -4.26 7.30 19.01
CA SER A 187 -3.57 7.37 17.71
C SER A 187 -4.51 7.09 16.53
N GLN A 188 -5.57 6.31 16.76
CA GLN A 188 -6.62 6.00 15.77
C GLN A 188 -7.76 7.03 15.75
N GLY A 189 -7.69 8.10 16.56
CA GLY A 189 -8.67 9.20 16.55
C GLY A 189 -9.91 8.99 17.42
N TYR A 190 -9.92 7.97 18.27
CA TYR A 190 -11.03 7.71 19.20
C TYR A 190 -10.87 8.49 20.50
N GLU A 191 -11.99 8.94 21.07
CA GLU A 191 -11.98 9.65 22.35
C GLU A 191 -12.02 8.68 23.52
N ALA A 192 -11.28 8.97 24.59
CA ALA A 192 -11.38 8.21 25.83
C ALA A 192 -12.81 8.30 26.42
N PHE A 193 -13.23 7.26 27.12
CA PHE A 193 -14.49 7.19 27.87
C PHE A 193 -15.76 7.50 27.05
N SER A 194 -15.76 7.10 25.78
CA SER A 194 -16.75 7.53 24.78
C SER A 194 -17.80 6.48 24.41
N PHE A 195 -17.64 5.24 24.87
CA PHE A 195 -18.53 4.11 24.54
C PHE A 195 -19.17 3.48 25.77
N ASP A 196 -20.44 3.11 25.62
CA ASP A 196 -21.28 2.54 26.69
C ASP A 196 -21.25 1.02 26.68
N VAL A 197 -21.06 0.45 25.49
CA VAL A 197 -20.78 -0.97 25.28
C VAL A 197 -19.70 -1.11 24.23
N ILE A 198 -18.78 -2.04 24.46
CA ILE A 198 -17.88 -2.56 23.44
C ILE A 198 -18.28 -4.01 23.17
N LEU A 199 -18.63 -4.31 21.93
CA LEU A 199 -18.96 -5.66 21.46
C LEU A 199 -17.73 -6.26 20.79
N CYS A 200 -17.32 -7.44 21.25
CA CYS A 200 -16.18 -8.19 20.72
C CYS A 200 -16.62 -9.63 20.43
N ALA A 201 -17.13 -9.86 19.23
CA ALA A 201 -17.52 -11.19 18.77
C ALA A 201 -16.39 -11.83 17.97
N ASN A 202 -15.83 -12.93 18.48
CA ASN A 202 -14.80 -13.75 17.86
C ASN A 202 -13.62 -12.93 17.30
N VAL A 203 -13.08 -12.01 18.11
CA VAL A 203 -12.04 -11.06 17.68
C VAL A 203 -10.86 -10.95 18.64
N LEU A 204 -11.06 -11.11 19.95
CA LEU A 204 -10.02 -10.81 20.94
C LEU A 204 -8.88 -11.82 20.91
N HIS A 205 -9.12 -13.02 20.39
CA HIS A 205 -8.05 -13.95 20.08
C HIS A 205 -7.06 -13.41 19.02
N ASN A 206 -7.43 -12.42 18.20
CA ASN A 206 -6.50 -11.73 17.27
C ASN A 206 -5.60 -10.69 17.97
N SER A 207 -5.75 -10.52 19.28
CA SER A 207 -4.83 -9.68 20.05
C SER A 207 -3.42 -10.27 20.00
N ARG A 208 -2.41 -9.43 19.81
CA ARG A 208 -1.00 -9.83 19.98
C ARG A 208 -0.67 -10.00 21.46
N ASN A 209 -1.25 -9.14 22.29
CA ASN A 209 -1.18 -9.20 23.75
C ASN A 209 -2.52 -8.79 24.34
N ILE A 210 -3.26 -9.75 24.90
CA ILE A 210 -4.61 -9.49 25.42
C ILE A 210 -4.61 -8.45 26.56
N ASN A 211 -3.55 -8.38 27.36
CA ASN A 211 -3.50 -7.42 28.48
C ASN A 211 -3.37 -5.97 27.99
N SER A 212 -2.58 -5.75 26.94
CA SER A 212 -2.50 -4.44 26.29
C SER A 212 -3.83 -4.05 25.65
N VAL A 213 -4.49 -4.99 24.96
CA VAL A 213 -5.79 -4.76 24.32
C VAL A 213 -6.88 -4.46 25.35
N MET A 214 -6.98 -5.23 26.44
CA MET A 214 -7.96 -4.98 27.50
C MET A 214 -7.77 -3.62 28.15
N LYS A 215 -6.51 -3.19 28.39
CA LYS A 215 -6.21 -1.84 28.88
C LYS A 215 -6.67 -0.76 27.90
N ASN A 216 -6.44 -0.96 26.60
CA ASN A 216 -6.84 -0.03 25.54
C ASN A 216 -8.37 0.09 25.44
N LEU A 217 -9.09 -1.04 25.41
CA LEU A 217 -10.55 -1.06 25.38
C LEU A 217 -11.17 -0.46 26.65
N LYS A 218 -10.60 -0.72 27.83
CA LYS A 218 -11.04 -0.09 29.09
C LYS A 218 -10.94 1.44 29.03
N GLY A 219 -9.93 1.98 28.35
CA GLY A 219 -9.78 3.43 28.16
C GLY A 219 -10.87 4.08 27.30
N LEU A 220 -11.61 3.29 26.51
CA LEU A 220 -12.72 3.75 25.68
C LEU A 220 -14.08 3.71 26.41
N LEU A 221 -14.18 2.97 27.52
CA LEU A 221 -15.43 2.73 28.23
C LEU A 221 -15.86 3.94 29.08
N SER A 222 -17.13 4.33 28.96
CA SER A 222 -17.77 5.31 29.84
C SER A 222 -18.10 4.71 31.21
N GLU A 223 -18.65 5.52 32.13
CA GLU A 223 -19.01 5.04 33.47
C GLU A 223 -20.09 3.94 33.41
N ASP A 224 -19.93 2.88 34.21
CA ASP A 224 -20.80 1.68 34.26
C ASP A 224 -20.91 0.89 32.94
N ALA A 225 -20.03 1.15 31.97
CA ALA A 225 -20.03 0.50 30.66
C ALA A 225 -19.59 -0.98 30.75
N SER A 226 -19.95 -1.76 29.73
CA SER A 226 -19.70 -3.21 29.69
C SER A 226 -19.02 -3.63 28.39
N ILE A 227 -18.15 -4.63 28.46
CA ILE A 227 -17.65 -5.33 27.28
C ILE A 227 -18.43 -6.64 27.17
N ILE A 228 -19.01 -6.88 26.00
CA ILE A 228 -19.68 -8.14 25.66
C ILE A 228 -18.73 -8.92 24.76
N ILE A 229 -18.31 -10.10 25.20
CA ILE A 229 -17.29 -10.92 24.54
C ILE A 229 -17.92 -12.24 24.14
N LEU A 230 -17.88 -12.59 22.85
CA LEU A 230 -18.22 -13.92 22.36
C LEU A 230 -16.94 -14.56 21.87
N GLU A 231 -16.47 -15.63 22.50
CA GLU A 231 -15.17 -16.21 22.16
C GLU A 231 -15.16 -17.73 22.29
N GLU A 232 -14.23 -18.33 21.55
CA GLU A 232 -13.84 -19.72 21.76
C GLU A 232 -13.04 -19.82 23.07
N THR A 233 -13.35 -20.84 23.86
CA THR A 233 -12.83 -20.98 25.25
C THR A 233 -12.06 -22.27 25.47
N ARG A 234 -11.74 -22.99 24.40
CA ARG A 234 -10.97 -24.24 24.41
C ARG A 234 -10.29 -24.46 23.07
N THR A 235 -9.46 -25.49 23.02
CA THR A 235 -8.93 -26.00 21.76
C THR A 235 -10.08 -26.61 20.96
N SER A 236 -10.35 -26.07 19.77
CA SER A 236 -11.38 -26.55 18.87
C SER A 236 -10.75 -27.25 17.67
N TYR A 237 -11.00 -28.55 17.52
CA TYR A 237 -10.43 -29.31 16.41
C TYR A 237 -10.98 -28.83 15.08
N LEU A 238 -12.25 -28.40 15.06
CA LEU A 238 -12.89 -27.81 13.90
C LEU A 238 -12.14 -26.57 13.41
N LEU A 239 -11.75 -25.68 14.34
CA LEU A 239 -10.99 -24.46 13.99
C LEU A 239 -9.55 -24.79 13.62
N LEU A 240 -8.90 -25.72 14.32
CA LEU A 240 -7.55 -26.21 14.00
C LEU A 240 -7.44 -26.74 12.57
N THR A 241 -8.49 -27.40 12.06
CA THR A 241 -8.56 -27.94 10.69
C THR A 241 -9.19 -26.97 9.68
N SER A 242 -9.47 -25.72 10.06
CA SER A 242 -10.09 -24.73 9.17
C SER A 242 -9.53 -23.31 9.40
N MET A 243 -10.17 -22.51 10.25
CA MET A 243 -9.88 -21.08 10.40
C MET A 243 -8.53 -20.77 11.08
N GLU A 244 -7.93 -21.69 11.83
CA GLU A 244 -6.63 -21.46 12.47
C GLU A 244 -5.45 -21.41 11.48
N PHE A 245 -5.67 -21.75 10.21
CA PHE A 245 -4.70 -21.54 9.12
C PHE A 245 -4.60 -20.07 8.70
N LYS A 246 -5.57 -19.22 9.07
CA LYS A 246 -5.59 -17.81 8.70
C LYS A 246 -4.41 -17.04 9.31
N ASP A 247 -3.80 -16.16 8.52
CA ASP A 247 -2.75 -15.26 8.97
C ASP A 247 -3.21 -14.35 10.12
N GLY A 248 -2.31 -14.08 11.07
CA GLY A 248 -2.56 -13.26 12.26
C GLY A 248 -2.76 -14.04 13.58
N LEU A 249 -2.86 -15.37 13.53
CA LEU A 249 -3.05 -16.24 14.72
C LEU A 249 -1.72 -16.78 15.32
N THR A 250 -0.63 -16.03 15.10
CA THR A 250 0.73 -16.34 15.57
C THR A 250 1.42 -15.06 16.07
N GLY A 251 2.58 -15.21 16.73
CA GLY A 251 3.36 -14.05 17.22
C GLY A 251 2.84 -13.41 18.51
N PHE A 252 2.05 -14.15 19.29
CA PHE A 252 1.55 -13.74 20.61
C PHE A 252 2.69 -13.41 21.57
N THR A 253 2.48 -12.39 22.42
CA THR A 253 3.44 -11.95 23.45
C THR A 253 2.86 -12.05 24.87
N ASP A 254 1.78 -12.81 25.02
CA ASP A 254 1.13 -13.15 26.29
C ASP A 254 1.23 -14.66 26.57
N GLU A 255 0.49 -15.13 27.58
CA GLU A 255 0.50 -16.51 28.07
C GLU A 255 0.21 -17.57 26.99
N ARG A 256 -0.39 -17.20 25.86
CA ARG A 256 -0.62 -18.14 24.76
C ARG A 256 0.67 -18.60 24.07
N SER A 257 1.71 -17.76 24.11
CA SER A 257 3.03 -18.10 23.56
C SER A 257 3.72 -19.23 24.32
N GLU A 258 3.44 -19.35 25.63
CA GLU A 258 4.01 -20.39 26.50
C GLU A 258 3.30 -21.73 26.34
N HIS A 259 2.01 -21.70 25.97
CA HIS A 259 1.15 -22.87 25.85
C HIS A 259 0.88 -23.31 24.40
N ASP A 260 1.53 -22.67 23.42
CA ASP A 260 1.32 -22.92 21.99
C ASP A 260 -0.18 -22.94 21.61
N GLN A 261 -0.99 -22.01 22.14
CA GLN A 261 -2.45 -21.98 21.90
C GLN A 261 -2.89 -20.72 21.13
N THR A 262 -4.11 -20.72 20.61
CA THR A 262 -4.74 -19.58 19.90
C THR A 262 -5.77 -18.88 20.80
N PHE A 263 -6.67 -19.69 21.35
CA PHE A 263 -7.78 -19.25 22.19
C PHE A 263 -7.41 -19.39 23.67
N PHE A 264 -8.00 -18.54 24.50
CA PHE A 264 -7.86 -18.60 25.94
C PHE A 264 -8.85 -19.59 26.53
N THR A 265 -8.44 -20.35 27.54
CA THR A 265 -9.37 -21.14 28.33
C THR A 265 -10.32 -20.25 29.14
N ARG A 266 -11.49 -20.76 29.54
CA ARG A 266 -12.38 -20.01 30.46
C ARG A 266 -11.67 -19.49 31.70
N LYS A 267 -10.81 -20.32 32.31
CA LYS A 267 -10.02 -19.90 33.49
C LYS A 267 -9.11 -18.71 33.17
N GLN A 268 -8.47 -18.72 32.01
CA GLN A 268 -7.63 -17.61 31.57
C GLN A 268 -8.46 -16.34 31.33
N TRP A 269 -9.64 -16.45 30.71
CA TRP A 269 -10.58 -15.32 30.59
C TRP A 269 -10.98 -14.75 31.95
N GLU A 270 -11.36 -15.59 32.92
CA GLU A 270 -11.67 -15.16 34.29
C GLU A 270 -10.48 -14.43 34.95
N ASP A 271 -9.27 -14.92 34.76
CA ASP A 271 -8.05 -14.33 35.31
C ASP A 271 -7.70 -13.01 34.61
N ILE A 272 -7.92 -12.91 33.29
CA ILE A 272 -7.79 -11.67 32.51
C ILE A 272 -8.80 -10.63 33.03
N PHE A 273 -10.07 -10.99 33.20
CA PHE A 273 -11.08 -10.05 33.71
C PHE A 273 -10.70 -9.52 35.09
N LYS A 274 -10.31 -10.41 36.03
CA LYS A 274 -9.87 -10.00 37.37
C LYS A 274 -8.65 -9.09 37.34
N ARG A 275 -7.68 -9.35 36.46
CA ARG A 275 -6.44 -8.57 36.33
C ARG A 275 -6.68 -7.13 35.87
N HIS A 276 -7.76 -6.89 35.13
CA HIS A 276 -8.15 -5.57 34.63
C HIS A 276 -9.32 -4.95 35.40
N ASP A 277 -9.62 -5.46 36.60
CA ASP A 277 -10.69 -5.00 37.48
C ASP A 277 -12.09 -5.10 36.84
N GLY A 278 -12.27 -6.13 36.00
CA GLY A 278 -13.53 -6.48 35.38
C GLY A 278 -14.39 -7.38 36.28
N GLN A 279 -15.63 -6.96 36.51
CA GLN A 279 -16.66 -7.75 37.16
C GLN A 279 -17.44 -8.56 36.10
N LEU A 280 -17.30 -9.89 36.14
CA LEU A 280 -18.12 -10.79 35.33
C LEU A 280 -19.57 -10.76 35.85
N LEU A 281 -20.50 -10.27 35.03
CA LEU A 281 -21.93 -10.16 35.36
C LEU A 281 -22.74 -11.35 34.87
N TYR A 282 -22.36 -11.88 33.71
CA TYR A 282 -23.06 -12.98 33.07
C TYR A 282 -22.08 -13.79 32.22
N GLU A 283 -22.25 -15.11 32.22
CA GLU A 283 -21.59 -16.03 31.31
C GLU A 283 -22.61 -17.05 30.79
N PHE A 284 -22.48 -17.48 29.54
CA PHE A 284 -23.25 -18.59 29.00
C PHE A 284 -22.50 -19.30 27.87
N PRO A 285 -22.52 -20.64 27.80
CA PRO A 285 -23.21 -21.58 28.70
C PRO A 285 -22.55 -21.70 30.08
N ASP A 286 -23.27 -22.21 31.08
CA ASP A 286 -22.71 -22.45 32.41
C ASP A 286 -21.60 -23.50 32.38
N LYS A 287 -20.59 -23.35 33.26
CA LYS A 287 -19.49 -24.31 33.39
C LYS A 287 -20.01 -25.71 33.70
N GLY A 288 -19.63 -26.70 32.89
CA GLY A 288 -20.07 -28.09 33.04
C GLY A 288 -21.46 -28.39 32.49
N SER A 289 -22.14 -27.41 31.87
CA SER A 289 -23.31 -27.67 31.02
C SER A 289 -22.93 -28.57 29.84
N LYS A 290 -23.87 -29.35 29.31
CA LYS A 290 -23.63 -30.08 28.05
C LYS A 290 -23.31 -29.14 26.89
N LEU A 291 -23.88 -27.93 26.90
CA LEU A 291 -23.60 -26.90 25.89
C LEU A 291 -22.19 -26.35 25.98
N ASP A 292 -21.52 -26.48 27.13
CA ASP A 292 -20.11 -26.10 27.28
C ASP A 292 -19.20 -26.88 26.31
N LEU A 293 -19.60 -28.08 25.89
CA LEU A 293 -18.89 -28.86 24.86
C LEU A 293 -18.82 -28.15 23.51
N ALA A 294 -19.70 -27.18 23.23
CA ALA A 294 -19.67 -26.39 22.00
C ALA A 294 -18.45 -25.47 21.90
N GLY A 295 -17.75 -25.21 23.01
CA GLY A 295 -16.48 -24.48 23.02
C GLY A 295 -16.60 -22.95 22.98
N GLN A 296 -17.73 -22.41 22.52
CA GLN A 296 -18.00 -20.98 22.55
C GLN A 296 -18.70 -20.51 23.84
N THR A 297 -18.38 -19.32 24.29
CA THR A 297 -19.02 -18.67 25.45
C THR A 297 -19.22 -17.19 25.19
N ILE A 298 -20.36 -16.66 25.65
CA ILE A 298 -20.59 -15.22 25.81
C ILE A 298 -20.31 -14.80 27.25
N TYR A 299 -19.58 -13.70 27.41
CA TYR A 299 -19.32 -13.03 28.69
C TYR A 299 -19.84 -11.59 28.63
N VAL A 300 -20.51 -11.15 29.71
CA VAL A 300 -20.83 -9.74 29.93
C VAL A 300 -19.99 -9.27 31.12
N VAL A 301 -19.00 -8.42 30.85
CA VAL A 301 -18.04 -7.95 31.85
C VAL A 301 -18.19 -6.46 32.03
N ARG A 302 -18.43 -6.01 33.26
CA ARG A 302 -18.48 -4.59 33.61
C ARG A 302 -17.17 -4.15 34.22
N PHE A 303 -16.67 -3.02 33.79
CA PHE A 303 -15.49 -2.39 34.37
C PHE A 303 -15.95 -1.22 35.24
N ALA A 304 -15.45 -1.14 36.47
CA ALA A 304 -15.75 -0.02 37.33
C ALA A 304 -15.11 1.26 36.76
N GLY A 305 -15.80 2.40 36.88
CA GLY A 305 -15.24 3.70 36.56
C GLY A 305 -14.11 4.04 37.54
N GLU A 306 -12.87 3.71 37.18
CA GLU A 306 -11.67 4.12 37.96
C GLU A 306 -11.33 5.61 37.77
N TYR A 307 -11.89 6.22 36.73
CA TYR A 307 -11.62 7.60 36.33
C TYR A 307 -12.84 8.47 36.60
N GLU A 308 -12.61 9.65 37.17
CA GLU A 308 -13.65 10.69 37.23
C GLU A 308 -13.92 11.21 35.81
N GLN A 309 -15.20 11.31 35.45
CA GLN A 309 -15.58 11.87 34.15
C GLN A 309 -15.33 13.37 34.10
N LEU A 310 -14.67 13.82 33.04
CA LEU A 310 -14.41 15.22 32.73
C LEU A 310 -15.14 15.62 31.45
N GLU A 311 -15.96 16.66 31.50
CA GLU A 311 -16.58 17.25 30.31
C GLU A 311 -15.66 18.35 29.75
N LYS A 312 -15.33 18.29 28.46
CA LYS A 312 -14.42 19.25 27.80
C LYS A 312 -14.94 20.67 27.90
N GLU A 313 -16.24 20.85 27.81
CA GLU A 313 -16.96 22.12 27.91
C GLU A 313 -16.80 22.71 29.32
N ALA A 314 -16.85 21.88 30.36
CA ALA A 314 -16.62 22.31 31.74
C ALA A 314 -15.17 22.76 31.94
N VAL A 315 -14.20 22.02 31.39
CA VAL A 315 -12.78 22.42 31.42
C VAL A 315 -12.55 23.73 30.67
N ARG A 316 -13.13 23.86 29.47
CA ARG A 316 -13.02 25.09 28.67
C ARG A 316 -13.65 26.28 29.39
N GLY A 317 -14.87 26.15 29.90
CA GLY A 317 -15.55 27.22 30.62
C GLY A 317 -14.78 27.65 31.88
N TYR A 318 -14.18 26.71 32.60
CA TYR A 318 -13.28 27.02 33.71
C TYR A 318 -12.07 27.84 33.25
N LEU A 319 -11.40 27.44 32.17
CA LEU A 319 -10.25 28.16 31.61
C LEU A 319 -10.64 29.57 31.12
N GLU A 320 -11.74 29.71 30.40
CA GLU A 320 -12.26 31.00 29.94
C GLU A 320 -12.54 31.98 31.10
N SER A 321 -12.94 31.46 32.26
CA SER A 321 -13.17 32.27 33.47
C SER A 321 -11.91 32.57 34.28
N THR A 322 -10.80 31.84 34.04
CA THR A 322 -9.60 31.88 34.89
C THR A 322 -8.37 32.49 34.19
N VAL A 323 -8.26 32.33 32.87
CA VAL A 323 -7.13 32.82 32.07
C VAL A 323 -7.58 33.80 30.98
N SER A 324 -6.64 34.55 30.40
CA SER A 324 -6.95 35.45 29.28
C SER A 324 -7.37 34.65 28.03
N PRO A 325 -8.20 35.21 27.12
CA PRO A 325 -8.71 34.49 25.95
C PRO A 325 -7.64 33.83 25.06
N TYR A 326 -6.46 34.45 24.91
CA TYR A 326 -5.35 33.91 24.11
C TYR A 326 -4.63 32.72 24.77
N MET A 327 -4.90 32.43 26.05
CA MET A 327 -4.35 31.29 26.78
C MET A 327 -5.30 30.10 26.86
N VAL A 328 -6.56 30.27 26.41
CA VAL A 328 -7.53 29.17 26.34
C VAL A 328 -7.15 28.27 25.16
N PRO A 329 -6.85 26.98 25.38
CA PRO A 329 -6.47 26.08 24.29
C PRO A 329 -7.63 25.87 23.30
N ASN A 330 -7.32 25.92 22.01
CA ASN A 330 -8.30 25.64 20.94
C ASN A 330 -8.81 24.19 20.98
N GLN A 331 -7.98 23.27 21.45
CA GLN A 331 -8.28 21.84 21.54
C GLN A 331 -7.99 21.31 22.94
N ILE A 332 -8.85 20.42 23.42
CA ILE A 332 -8.71 19.72 24.71
C ILE A 332 -8.86 18.22 24.43
N LEU A 333 -7.81 17.46 24.75
CA LEU A 333 -7.78 16.01 24.65
C LEU A 333 -7.81 15.40 26.05
N ILE A 334 -8.71 14.44 26.27
CA ILE A 334 -8.81 13.67 27.52
C ILE A 334 -8.16 12.32 27.29
N LEU A 335 -7.28 11.92 28.20
CA LEU A 335 -6.55 10.66 28.17
C LEU A 335 -6.79 9.89 29.49
N PRO A 336 -6.87 8.54 29.47
CA PRO A 336 -6.95 7.77 30.71
C PRO A 336 -5.66 7.87 31.54
N ASP A 337 -4.52 7.79 30.86
CA ASP A 337 -3.19 7.89 31.46
C ASP A 337 -2.33 8.87 30.63
N MET A 338 -1.47 9.63 31.31
CA MET A 338 -0.44 10.41 30.60
C MET A 338 0.61 9.46 30.00
N PRO A 339 0.92 9.56 28.69
CA PRO A 339 1.91 8.70 28.07
C PRO A 339 3.29 9.00 28.65
N LEU A 340 4.01 7.95 29.04
CA LEU A 340 5.35 8.06 29.61
C LEU A 340 6.38 7.38 28.68
N SER A 341 7.56 7.99 28.58
CA SER A 341 8.75 7.41 27.97
C SER A 341 9.30 6.24 28.81
N ALA A 342 10.25 5.48 28.25
CA ALA A 342 10.94 4.40 28.97
C ALA A 342 11.57 4.86 30.31
N ASN A 343 11.94 6.14 30.42
CA ASN A 343 12.49 6.76 31.62
C ASN A 343 11.42 7.31 32.59
N ARG A 344 10.13 6.96 32.40
CA ARG A 344 8.96 7.43 33.18
C ARG A 344 8.74 8.94 33.19
N LYS A 345 9.27 9.66 32.20
CA LYS A 345 8.94 11.07 31.95
C LYS A 345 7.81 11.17 30.94
N VAL A 346 7.00 12.24 31.01
CA VAL A 346 5.94 12.51 30.02
C VAL A 346 6.51 12.47 28.60
N ASP A 347 5.91 11.64 27.75
CA ASP A 347 6.28 11.51 26.34
C ASP A 347 5.55 12.57 25.52
N THR A 348 6.17 13.76 25.45
CA THR A 348 5.63 14.87 24.68
C THR A 348 5.56 14.61 23.18
N ARG A 349 6.34 13.64 22.66
CA ARG A 349 6.28 13.26 21.24
C ARG A 349 4.99 12.49 20.98
N LYS A 350 4.69 11.49 21.82
CA LYS A 350 3.44 10.71 21.71
C LYS A 350 2.19 11.60 21.88
N ILE A 351 2.24 12.59 22.77
CA ILE A 351 1.16 13.59 22.91
C ILE A 351 0.97 14.40 21.62
N LYS A 352 2.06 14.86 20.99
CA LYS A 352 1.97 15.59 19.70
C LYS A 352 1.39 14.70 18.59
N GLU A 353 1.74 13.42 18.56
CA GLU A 353 1.17 12.45 17.63
C GLU A 353 -0.35 12.31 17.84
N TYR A 354 -0.81 12.25 19.08
CA TYR A 354 -2.26 12.23 19.39
C TYR A 354 -3.01 13.47 18.91
N PHE A 355 -2.41 14.67 18.99
CA PHE A 355 -3.03 15.87 18.43
C PHE A 355 -3.04 15.85 16.89
N LYS A 356 -1.99 15.33 16.25
CA LYS A 356 -1.94 15.19 14.78
C LYS A 356 -2.99 14.21 14.25
N SER A 357 -3.17 13.05 14.90
CA SER A 357 -4.19 12.08 14.50
C SER A 357 -5.61 12.64 14.64
N TRP A 358 -5.81 13.61 15.54
CA TRP A 358 -7.09 14.26 15.78
C TRP A 358 -7.46 15.34 14.75
N ASP A 359 -6.48 16.04 14.18
CA ASP A 359 -6.72 17.05 13.12
C ASP A 359 -7.21 16.41 11.80
N HIS A 360 -7.05 15.10 11.62
CA HIS A 360 -7.61 14.34 10.50
C HIS A 360 -9.11 14.00 10.64
N LYS A 361 -9.82 14.60 11.61
CA LYS A 361 -11.28 14.40 11.83
C LYS A 361 -12.21 14.92 10.73
N GLU A 362 -11.71 15.49 9.63
CA GLU A 362 -12.51 15.76 8.42
C GLU A 362 -12.50 14.61 7.40
N ASN A 363 -12.53 13.35 7.85
CA ASN A 363 -12.81 12.20 6.97
C ASN A 363 -14.31 11.94 6.74
N ILE A 364 -15.13 13.00 6.77
CA ILE A 364 -16.49 13.02 6.20
C ILE A 364 -16.46 13.99 5.03
N LYS A 365 -16.11 13.50 3.84
CA LYS A 365 -16.12 14.30 2.60
C LYS A 365 -17.53 14.82 2.32
N LYS A 366 -17.67 16.08 1.89
CA LYS A 366 -18.99 16.66 1.53
C LYS A 366 -19.62 15.84 0.41
N LYS A 367 -20.95 15.72 0.41
CA LYS A 367 -21.73 14.96 -0.59
C LYS A 367 -21.39 15.36 -2.05
N ASP A 368 -21.04 16.62 -2.28
CA ASP A 368 -20.72 17.14 -3.62
C ASP A 368 -19.32 16.74 -4.13
N GLU A 369 -18.42 16.34 -3.22
CA GLU A 369 -17.04 15.94 -3.49
C GLU A 369 -16.88 14.42 -3.67
N LEU A 370 -17.93 13.64 -3.37
CA LEU A 370 -17.98 12.19 -3.60
C LEU A 370 -18.29 11.84 -5.06
N PRO A 371 -17.92 10.62 -5.51
CA PRO A 371 -18.35 10.07 -6.80
C PRO A 371 -19.85 10.17 -7.02
N GLN A 372 -20.27 10.90 -8.06
CA GLN A 372 -21.67 11.27 -8.26
C GLN A 372 -22.41 10.31 -9.20
N THR A 373 -21.75 9.84 -10.25
CA THR A 373 -22.33 8.93 -11.25
C THR A 373 -22.04 7.48 -10.91
N ASP A 374 -22.81 6.55 -11.50
CA ASP A 374 -22.59 5.11 -11.35
C ASP A 374 -21.19 4.68 -11.81
N LEU A 375 -20.74 5.21 -12.96
CA LEU A 375 -19.41 4.99 -13.48
C LEU A 375 -18.33 5.57 -12.55
N GLU A 376 -18.51 6.79 -12.03
CA GLU A 376 -17.58 7.37 -11.05
C GLU A 376 -17.46 6.50 -9.80
N ARG A 377 -18.57 5.94 -9.29
CA ARG A 377 -18.54 5.05 -8.11
C ARG A 377 -17.80 3.74 -8.38
N ARG A 378 -18.07 3.10 -9.53
CA ARG A 378 -17.37 1.86 -9.93
C ARG A 378 -15.87 2.08 -10.10
N ILE A 379 -15.45 3.22 -10.66
CA ILE A 379 -14.02 3.58 -10.77
C ILE A 379 -13.44 3.86 -9.37
N ALA A 380 -14.17 4.60 -8.52
CA ALA A 380 -13.73 4.93 -7.17
C ALA A 380 -13.59 3.69 -6.28
N GLU A 381 -14.45 2.68 -6.43
CA GLU A 381 -14.36 1.39 -5.74
C GLU A 381 -13.07 0.66 -6.12
N ILE A 382 -12.75 0.61 -7.42
CA ILE A 382 -11.49 0.01 -7.90
C ILE A 382 -10.29 0.78 -7.36
N TRP A 383 -10.32 2.11 -7.38
CA TRP A 383 -9.25 2.94 -6.81
C TRP A 383 -9.06 2.74 -5.30
N CYS A 384 -10.14 2.80 -4.52
CA CYS A 384 -10.06 2.62 -3.07
C CYS A 384 -9.50 1.24 -2.70
N LYS A 385 -9.89 0.20 -3.46
CA LYS A 385 -9.41 -1.16 -3.30
C LYS A 385 -7.91 -1.31 -3.60
N GLU A 386 -7.42 -0.73 -4.70
CA GLU A 386 -6.01 -0.86 -5.06
C GLU A 386 -5.09 0.04 -4.24
N LEU A 387 -5.53 1.26 -3.93
CA LEU A 387 -4.74 2.24 -3.17
C LEU A 387 -4.76 2.00 -1.66
N GLY A 388 -5.64 1.11 -1.16
CA GLY A 388 -5.79 0.87 0.27
C GLY A 388 -6.33 2.07 1.05
N ILE A 389 -7.12 2.93 0.39
CA ILE A 389 -7.73 4.14 0.98
C ILE A 389 -9.23 3.94 1.20
N THR A 390 -9.79 4.58 2.24
CA THR A 390 -11.19 4.40 2.66
C THR A 390 -12.21 5.10 1.78
N SER A 391 -11.85 6.24 1.17
CA SER A 391 -12.69 6.92 0.19
C SER A 391 -11.88 7.86 -0.69
N VAL A 392 -12.21 7.90 -1.97
CA VAL A 392 -11.65 8.86 -2.94
C VAL A 392 -12.74 9.82 -3.41
N GLY A 393 -12.41 11.11 -3.38
CA GLY A 393 -13.25 12.18 -3.89
C GLY A 393 -13.21 12.16 -5.42
N ARG A 394 -14.28 12.64 -6.05
CA ARG A 394 -14.39 12.60 -7.51
C ARG A 394 -13.31 13.42 -8.24
N ASN A 395 -12.74 14.41 -7.56
CA ASN A 395 -11.68 15.30 -8.05
C ASN A 395 -10.31 15.01 -7.42
N ASP A 396 -10.19 13.94 -6.62
CA ASP A 396 -8.92 13.57 -6.01
C ASP A 396 -7.98 13.05 -7.09
N ASP A 397 -6.75 13.56 -7.08
CA ASP A 397 -5.71 13.22 -8.03
C ASP A 397 -5.08 11.87 -7.67
N PHE A 398 -5.05 10.94 -8.63
CA PHE A 398 -4.58 9.57 -8.49
C PHE A 398 -3.21 9.49 -7.81
N TYR A 399 -2.29 10.35 -8.23
CA TYR A 399 -0.91 10.33 -7.74
C TYR A 399 -0.80 10.98 -6.37
N LEU A 400 -1.64 11.98 -6.07
CA LEU A 400 -1.67 12.64 -4.76
C LEU A 400 -2.28 11.77 -3.66
N VAL A 401 -3.16 10.84 -4.02
CA VAL A 401 -3.74 9.87 -3.07
C VAL A 401 -2.90 8.60 -2.90
N GLY A 402 -1.63 8.63 -3.36
CA GLY A 402 -0.68 7.53 -3.17
C GLY A 402 -0.62 6.52 -4.33
N GLY A 403 -1.21 6.84 -5.48
CA GLY A 403 -1.12 6.01 -6.68
C GLY A 403 0.23 6.12 -7.40
N ASP A 404 0.68 5.00 -7.95
CA ASP A 404 1.85 4.93 -8.82
C ASP A 404 1.51 4.24 -10.15
N SER A 405 2.49 4.13 -11.06
CA SER A 405 2.29 3.51 -12.36
C SER A 405 1.99 2.00 -12.28
N LEU A 406 2.36 1.31 -11.20
CA LEU A 406 2.00 -0.10 -10.96
C LEU A 406 0.55 -0.24 -10.52
N LEU A 407 0.09 0.65 -9.65
CA LEU A 407 -1.28 0.74 -9.16
C LEU A 407 -2.24 1.15 -10.28
N ILE A 408 -1.86 2.11 -11.14
CA ILE A 408 -2.74 2.52 -12.26
C ILE A 408 -2.97 1.35 -13.22
N ALA A 409 -1.95 0.52 -13.47
CA ALA A 409 -2.09 -0.68 -14.30
C ALA A 409 -2.96 -1.77 -13.67
N GLN A 410 -2.93 -1.92 -12.33
CA GLN A 410 -3.85 -2.81 -11.62
C GLN A 410 -5.30 -2.34 -11.79
N ILE A 411 -5.50 -1.04 -11.62
CA ILE A 411 -6.79 -0.38 -11.79
C ILE A 411 -7.29 -0.57 -13.21
N ILE A 412 -6.45 -0.36 -14.23
CA ILE A 412 -6.83 -0.55 -15.63
C ILE A 412 -7.22 -2.00 -15.90
N GLY A 413 -6.44 -2.98 -15.43
CA GLY A 413 -6.78 -4.39 -15.57
C GLY A 413 -8.17 -4.68 -14.99
N LYS A 414 -8.41 -4.23 -13.76
CA LYS A 414 -9.71 -4.36 -13.09
C LYS A 414 -10.82 -3.56 -13.76
N MET A 415 -10.51 -2.42 -14.35
CA MET A 415 -11.49 -1.62 -15.10
C MET A 415 -11.86 -2.29 -16.42
N MET A 416 -10.90 -2.84 -17.16
CA MET A 416 -11.19 -3.60 -18.39
C MET A 416 -12.01 -4.86 -18.12
N GLU A 417 -11.85 -5.48 -16.94
CA GLU A 417 -12.60 -6.65 -16.50
C GLU A 417 -14.00 -6.30 -15.96
N ASN A 418 -14.12 -5.23 -15.15
CA ASN A 418 -15.33 -4.94 -14.36
C ASN A 418 -16.11 -3.70 -14.84
N ILE A 419 -15.54 -2.93 -15.78
CA ILE A 419 -16.15 -1.72 -16.35
C ILE A 419 -16.38 -1.89 -17.85
N SER A 420 -17.65 -2.05 -18.22
CA SER A 420 -18.16 -2.18 -19.59
C SER A 420 -17.71 -1.07 -20.53
N GLU A 421 -17.55 0.15 -20.01
CA GLU A 421 -17.12 1.33 -20.76
C GLU A 421 -15.61 1.27 -21.08
N ALA A 422 -14.84 0.50 -20.30
CA ALA A 422 -13.41 0.30 -20.48
C ALA A 422 -13.08 -0.96 -21.32
N SER A 423 -14.00 -1.93 -21.45
CA SER A 423 -13.74 -3.21 -22.14
C SER A 423 -13.49 -3.08 -23.65
N GLY A 424 -13.90 -1.96 -24.26
CA GLY A 424 -13.67 -1.68 -25.70
C GLY A 424 -12.35 -0.97 -26.00
N TRP A 425 -11.58 -0.60 -24.99
CA TRP A 425 -10.31 0.09 -25.15
C TRP A 425 -9.15 -0.90 -25.36
N GLU A 426 -8.15 -0.48 -26.11
CA GLU A 426 -6.85 -1.15 -26.10
C GLU A 426 -6.11 -0.74 -24.81
N TRP A 427 -5.46 -1.69 -24.13
CA TRP A 427 -4.91 -1.52 -22.79
C TRP A 427 -3.91 -0.36 -22.70
N SER A 428 -3.01 -0.23 -23.69
CA SER A 428 -2.00 0.85 -23.71
C SER A 428 -2.64 2.22 -23.94
N ASN A 429 -3.70 2.29 -24.73
CA ASN A 429 -4.48 3.52 -24.93
C ASN A 429 -5.25 3.93 -23.67
N LEU A 430 -5.84 2.96 -22.96
CA LEU A 430 -6.54 3.24 -21.69
C LEU A 430 -5.57 3.66 -20.59
N LEU A 431 -4.39 3.03 -20.52
CA LEU A 431 -3.31 3.45 -19.63
C LEU A 431 -2.92 4.89 -19.87
N THR A 432 -2.69 5.22 -21.13
CA THR A 432 -2.36 6.57 -21.55
C THR A 432 -3.47 7.56 -21.16
N GLU A 433 -4.73 7.21 -21.38
CA GLU A 433 -5.84 8.09 -21.04
C GLU A 433 -5.99 8.31 -19.54
N MET A 434 -5.90 7.26 -18.72
CA MET A 434 -5.95 7.41 -17.26
C MET A 434 -4.77 8.20 -16.70
N MET A 435 -3.63 8.08 -17.36
CA MET A 435 -2.45 8.91 -17.09
C MET A 435 -2.72 10.40 -17.35
N LYS A 436 -3.55 10.75 -18.34
CA LYS A 436 -3.97 12.13 -18.64
C LYS A 436 -5.07 12.66 -17.73
N ALA A 437 -5.97 11.78 -17.33
CA ALA A 437 -7.16 12.08 -16.54
C ALA A 437 -6.98 11.50 -15.13
N PRO A 438 -6.14 12.08 -14.26
CA PRO A 438 -5.79 11.46 -12.99
C PRO A 438 -6.89 11.66 -11.93
N THR A 439 -8.17 11.78 -12.27
CA THR A 439 -9.27 11.87 -11.28
C THR A 439 -10.44 10.99 -11.68
N ILE A 440 -11.18 10.49 -10.69
CA ILE A 440 -12.36 9.63 -10.91
C ILE A 440 -13.36 10.25 -11.91
N LYS A 441 -13.65 11.54 -11.76
CA LYS A 441 -14.53 12.29 -12.64
C LYS A 441 -14.00 12.32 -14.08
N GLN A 442 -12.73 12.67 -14.27
CA GLN A 442 -12.16 12.78 -15.62
C GLN A 442 -12.04 11.41 -16.30
N ILE A 443 -11.69 10.35 -15.57
CA ILE A 443 -11.67 8.98 -16.11
C ILE A 443 -13.07 8.57 -16.56
N ALA A 444 -14.09 8.82 -15.74
CA ALA A 444 -15.47 8.54 -16.10
C ALA A 444 -15.91 9.31 -17.36
N GLU A 445 -15.56 10.60 -17.44
CA GLU A 445 -15.83 11.45 -18.60
C GLU A 445 -15.10 10.94 -19.86
N SER A 446 -13.82 10.58 -19.79
CA SER A 446 -13.06 10.03 -20.92
C SER A 446 -13.62 8.70 -21.44
N LEU A 447 -14.00 7.80 -20.53
CA LEU A 447 -14.62 6.52 -20.89
C LEU A 447 -15.98 6.72 -21.60
N LEU A 448 -16.78 7.69 -21.16
CA LEU A 448 -18.06 8.03 -21.79
C LEU A 448 -17.88 8.76 -23.12
N ASN A 449 -16.90 9.66 -23.22
CA ASN A 449 -16.63 10.45 -24.41
C ASN A 449 -16.01 9.63 -25.55
N HIS A 450 -15.24 8.58 -25.26
CA HIS A 450 -14.71 7.67 -26.28
C HIS A 450 -15.84 6.92 -27.03
N GLN A 451 -17.05 6.81 -26.48
CA GLN A 451 -18.20 6.28 -27.22
C GLN A 451 -18.83 7.29 -28.19
N ASN A 452 -18.57 8.59 -28.04
CA ASN A 452 -19.22 9.66 -28.81
C ASN A 452 -18.29 10.48 -29.73
N ASP A 453 -16.97 10.46 -29.54
CA ASP A 453 -16.07 11.36 -30.28
C ASP A 453 -14.82 10.65 -30.84
N LYS A 454 -14.88 10.26 -32.13
CA LYS A 454 -13.69 9.94 -32.94
C LYS A 454 -12.98 11.21 -33.46
N GLY A 455 -13.15 12.35 -32.80
CA GLY A 455 -12.98 13.67 -33.40
C GLY A 455 -11.75 14.49 -33.01
N ASN A 456 -11.22 14.40 -31.78
CA ASN A 456 -10.10 15.23 -31.34
C ASN A 456 -9.25 14.48 -30.32
N LEU A 457 -8.16 13.83 -30.75
CA LEU A 457 -7.23 13.16 -29.85
C LEU A 457 -6.09 14.13 -29.49
N GLU A 458 -6.05 14.57 -28.23
CA GLU A 458 -4.83 15.11 -27.60
C GLU A 458 -3.73 14.05 -27.59
N ASP A 459 -2.46 14.43 -27.73
CA ASP A 459 -1.33 13.49 -27.87
C ASP A 459 -1.20 12.59 -26.63
N PRO A 460 -1.04 11.25 -26.79
CA PRO A 460 -0.94 10.29 -25.69
C PRO A 460 0.18 10.59 -24.68
N SER A 461 1.25 11.27 -25.10
CA SER A 461 2.37 11.59 -24.22
C SER A 461 2.14 12.75 -23.25
N LEU A 462 1.15 13.61 -23.49
CA LEU A 462 0.94 14.86 -22.76
C LEU A 462 0.05 14.65 -21.53
N MET A 463 0.48 15.10 -20.35
CA MET A 463 -0.30 15.16 -19.10
C MET A 463 -0.43 16.60 -18.60
N ILE A 464 -1.63 17.04 -18.24
CA ILE A 464 -1.84 18.35 -17.60
C ILE A 464 -2.12 18.12 -16.10
N LEU A 465 -1.16 18.49 -15.25
CA LEU A 465 -1.20 18.25 -13.80
C LEU A 465 -1.85 19.41 -13.03
N LYS A 466 -1.75 20.63 -13.57
CA LYS A 466 -2.41 21.84 -13.06
C LYS A 466 -2.59 22.84 -14.20
N ASN A 467 -3.78 23.44 -14.31
CA ASN A 467 -4.01 24.59 -15.18
C ASN A 467 -3.88 25.91 -14.41
N SER A 468 -3.29 26.91 -15.07
CA SER A 468 -3.33 28.31 -14.65
C SER A 468 -4.77 28.86 -14.70
N SER A 469 -5.06 29.83 -13.84
CA SER A 469 -6.31 30.61 -13.88
C SER A 469 -6.30 31.71 -14.96
N LEU A 470 -5.11 32.05 -15.47
CA LEU A 470 -4.92 32.96 -16.60
C LEU A 470 -4.87 32.18 -17.92
N ASN A 471 -5.15 32.88 -19.03
CA ASN A 471 -4.95 32.35 -20.38
C ASN A 471 -3.48 31.92 -20.59
N ASN A 472 -3.25 30.98 -21.49
CA ASN A 472 -1.90 30.46 -21.77
C ASN A 472 -0.92 31.59 -22.13
N GLU A 473 -1.34 32.54 -22.97
CA GLU A 473 -0.53 33.69 -23.41
C GLU A 473 -0.03 34.60 -22.26
N ASP A 474 -0.65 34.51 -21.08
CA ASP A 474 -0.30 35.28 -19.88
C ASP A 474 0.29 34.42 -18.74
N SER A 475 0.38 33.10 -18.93
CA SER A 475 0.80 32.15 -17.89
C SER A 475 2.11 31.45 -18.20
N VAL A 476 2.73 30.92 -17.15
CA VAL A 476 4.00 30.17 -17.21
C VAL A 476 3.71 28.68 -17.09
N ALA A 477 4.27 27.88 -18.00
CA ALA A 477 4.17 26.43 -17.92
C ALA A 477 5.47 25.82 -17.35
N LYS A 478 5.34 25.11 -16.23
CA LYS A 478 6.38 24.22 -15.67
C LYS A 478 6.19 22.82 -16.25
N VAL A 479 7.13 22.37 -17.07
CA VAL A 479 7.03 21.14 -17.86
C VAL A 479 8.02 20.10 -17.37
N PHE A 480 7.53 18.91 -17.05
CA PHE A 480 8.30 17.77 -16.56
C PHE A 480 8.39 16.68 -17.61
N PHE A 481 9.56 16.07 -17.77
CA PHE A 481 9.79 15.00 -18.76
C PHE A 481 10.12 13.70 -18.04
N HIS A 482 9.56 12.59 -18.51
CA HIS A 482 9.74 11.28 -17.90
C HIS A 482 11.21 10.88 -17.67
N ALA A 483 11.43 10.06 -16.64
CA ALA A 483 12.73 9.48 -16.34
C ALA A 483 12.98 8.18 -17.14
N GLY A 484 13.95 7.37 -16.70
CA GLY A 484 14.42 6.17 -17.41
C GLY A 484 13.31 5.19 -17.79
N ALA A 485 12.33 4.95 -16.92
CA ALA A 485 11.24 4.00 -17.16
C ALA A 485 10.11 4.54 -18.08
N GLY A 486 10.17 5.80 -18.52
CA GLY A 486 9.10 6.39 -19.34
C GLY A 486 7.95 7.04 -18.56
N THR A 487 8.03 7.07 -17.23
CA THR A 487 7.00 7.62 -16.33
C THR A 487 7.48 8.86 -15.56
N LEU A 488 6.53 9.57 -14.93
CA LEU A 488 6.80 10.68 -14.03
C LEU A 488 6.93 10.27 -12.55
N THR A 489 6.92 8.96 -12.25
CA THR A 489 6.97 8.41 -10.88
C THR A 489 8.10 8.99 -10.02
N PRO A 490 9.32 9.22 -10.53
CA PRO A 490 10.38 9.81 -9.71
C PRO A 490 10.08 11.23 -9.22
N TYR A 491 9.14 11.94 -9.86
CA TYR A 491 8.76 13.29 -9.48
C TYR A 491 7.56 13.35 -8.54
N THR A 492 6.92 12.24 -8.15
CA THR A 492 5.64 12.27 -7.41
C THR A 492 5.69 13.16 -6.16
N ASP A 493 6.70 12.97 -5.31
CA ASP A 493 6.90 13.79 -4.10
C ASP A 493 7.16 15.26 -4.46
N LEU A 494 8.03 15.50 -5.44
CA LEU A 494 8.39 16.85 -5.91
C LEU A 494 7.18 17.59 -6.52
N LEU A 495 6.39 16.93 -7.36
CA LEU A 495 5.20 17.49 -8.01
C LEU A 495 4.13 17.86 -6.99
N SER A 496 3.96 17.05 -5.95
CA SER A 496 3.03 17.34 -4.85
C SER A 496 3.36 18.69 -4.20
N ARG A 497 4.64 18.92 -3.90
CA ARG A 497 5.08 20.19 -3.29
C ARG A 497 5.06 21.37 -4.25
N ILE A 498 5.38 21.13 -5.52
CA ILE A 498 5.24 22.17 -6.56
C ILE A 498 3.78 22.59 -6.72
N LYS A 499 2.84 21.65 -6.65
CA LYS A 499 1.41 21.95 -6.77
C LYS A 499 0.94 22.80 -5.58
N GLU A 500 1.37 22.47 -4.37
CA GLU A 500 1.11 23.25 -3.15
C GLU A 500 1.67 24.68 -3.24
N ASP A 501 2.90 24.87 -3.73
CA ASP A 501 3.59 26.17 -3.80
C ASP A 501 3.30 26.98 -5.08
N SER A 502 2.63 26.40 -6.07
CA SER A 502 2.45 27.01 -7.40
C SER A 502 1.46 28.18 -7.40
N LYS A 503 1.81 29.25 -8.10
CA LYS A 503 0.95 30.44 -8.24
C LYS A 503 -0.25 30.16 -9.16
N ASP A 504 -1.26 31.02 -9.10
CA ASP A 504 -2.45 30.92 -9.97
C ASP A 504 -2.12 31.13 -11.45
N SER A 505 -1.07 31.88 -11.76
CA SER A 505 -0.57 32.13 -13.12
C SER A 505 0.31 31.00 -13.68
N GLU A 506 0.39 29.85 -13.01
CA GLU A 506 1.29 28.76 -13.38
C GLU A 506 0.53 27.48 -13.71
N SER A 507 0.84 26.91 -14.87
CA SER A 507 0.43 25.57 -15.26
C SER A 507 1.55 24.57 -15.00
N ILE A 508 1.18 23.34 -14.66
CA ILE A 508 2.11 22.22 -14.48
C ILE A 508 1.74 21.15 -15.51
N ILE A 509 2.72 20.76 -16.32
CA ILE A 509 2.56 19.84 -17.45
C ILE A 509 3.61 18.73 -17.31
N GLY A 510 3.26 17.52 -17.71
CA GLY A 510 4.14 16.37 -17.75
C GLY A 510 4.15 15.67 -19.10
N PHE A 511 5.26 15.04 -19.47
CA PHE A 511 5.35 14.15 -20.62
C PHE A 511 5.78 12.74 -20.20
N VAL A 512 5.01 11.75 -20.61
CA VAL A 512 5.28 10.30 -20.47
C VAL A 512 5.58 9.66 -21.83
N PHE A 513 5.98 8.38 -21.83
CA PHE A 513 6.35 7.66 -23.05
C PHE A 513 5.21 7.60 -24.10
N GLY A 514 3.94 7.64 -23.67
CA GLY A 514 2.78 7.62 -24.56
C GLY A 514 2.54 6.25 -25.19
N ASN A 515 2.58 6.15 -26.52
CA ASN A 515 2.39 4.88 -27.22
C ASN A 515 3.70 4.06 -27.25
N ASP A 516 3.69 2.85 -26.69
CA ASP A 516 4.90 2.02 -26.55
C ASP A 516 5.43 1.54 -27.91
N ALA A 517 4.57 1.15 -28.84
CA ALA A 517 4.97 0.73 -30.17
C ALA A 517 5.65 1.87 -30.96
N GLU A 518 5.09 3.08 -30.91
CA GLU A 518 5.71 4.28 -31.48
C GLU A 518 7.07 4.55 -30.84
N TYR A 519 7.12 4.57 -29.51
CA TYR A 519 8.33 4.88 -28.75
C TYR A 519 9.48 3.90 -29.04
N ILE A 520 9.17 2.60 -29.06
CA ILE A 520 10.15 1.53 -29.28
C ILE A 520 10.60 1.45 -30.75
N SER A 521 9.77 1.91 -31.67
CA SER A 521 10.12 1.96 -33.10
C SER A 521 11.10 3.08 -33.46
N MET A 522 11.33 4.05 -32.56
CA MET A 522 12.24 5.16 -32.81
C MET A 522 13.69 4.70 -32.90
N GLU A 523 14.44 5.29 -33.85
CA GLU A 523 15.87 5.02 -33.96
C GLU A 523 16.58 5.51 -32.69
N THR A 524 17.36 4.62 -32.08
CA THR A 524 18.07 4.86 -30.82
C THR A 524 18.88 6.17 -30.83
N SER A 525 19.57 6.47 -31.95
CA SER A 525 20.42 7.66 -32.06
C SER A 525 19.66 8.99 -32.17
N GLN A 526 18.37 8.94 -32.53
CA GLN A 526 17.54 10.13 -32.76
C GLN A 526 16.41 10.28 -31.74
N THR A 527 16.15 9.27 -30.90
CA THR A 527 14.96 9.22 -30.03
C THR A 527 14.76 10.50 -29.22
N PHE A 528 15.75 10.97 -28.46
CA PHE A 528 15.59 12.20 -27.66
C PHE A 528 15.35 13.46 -28.50
N ARG A 529 15.87 13.53 -29.73
CA ARG A 529 15.61 14.65 -30.65
C ARG A 529 14.21 14.58 -31.24
N LEU A 530 13.73 13.38 -31.56
CA LEU A 530 12.36 13.16 -32.04
C LEU A 530 11.34 13.49 -30.95
N LEU A 531 11.57 13.05 -29.71
CA LEU A 531 10.78 13.43 -28.55
C LEU A 531 10.84 14.93 -28.28
N GLY A 532 12.04 15.51 -28.30
CA GLY A 532 12.25 16.96 -28.14
C GLY A 532 11.42 17.79 -29.13
N ARG A 533 11.41 17.39 -30.40
CA ARG A 533 10.57 17.98 -31.45
C ARG A 533 9.08 17.75 -31.19
N LYS A 534 8.66 16.51 -30.95
CA LYS A 534 7.25 16.14 -30.70
C LYS A 534 6.67 16.97 -29.55
N TYR A 535 7.34 16.99 -28.42
CA TYR A 535 6.91 17.73 -27.23
C TYR A 535 6.99 19.25 -27.46
N GLY A 536 8.01 19.72 -28.18
CA GLY A 536 8.12 21.12 -28.57
C GLY A 536 6.96 21.59 -29.47
N GLU A 537 6.52 20.77 -30.42
CA GLU A 537 5.36 21.06 -31.30
C GLU A 537 4.04 21.11 -30.51
N ILE A 538 3.90 20.25 -29.51
CA ILE A 538 2.74 20.25 -28.61
C ILE A 538 2.73 21.55 -27.80
N LEU A 539 3.85 21.89 -27.15
CA LEU A 539 3.95 23.11 -26.35
C LEU A 539 3.80 24.38 -27.23
N GLU A 540 4.37 24.40 -28.44
CA GLU A 540 4.15 25.50 -29.40
C GLU A 540 2.67 25.76 -29.64
N LYS A 541 1.86 24.71 -29.84
CA LYS A 541 0.41 24.83 -30.04
C LYS A 541 -0.34 25.29 -28.79
N MET A 542 0.16 24.97 -27.60
CA MET A 542 -0.47 25.38 -26.34
C MET A 542 -0.31 26.88 -26.06
N GLY A 543 0.73 27.53 -26.60
CA GLY A 543 0.82 28.99 -26.63
C GLY A 543 1.08 29.67 -25.28
N TYR A 544 1.77 29.01 -24.33
CA TYR A 544 2.13 29.66 -23.08
C TYR A 544 3.11 30.81 -23.27
N LYS A 545 2.99 31.85 -22.43
CA LYS A 545 3.88 33.02 -22.44
C LYS A 545 5.36 32.63 -22.31
N ASN A 546 5.62 31.67 -21.44
CA ASN A 546 6.96 31.27 -21.06
C ASN A 546 6.98 29.85 -20.50
N TYR A 547 8.06 29.12 -20.76
CA TYR A 547 8.26 27.75 -20.31
C TYR A 547 9.42 27.64 -19.31
N ILE A 548 9.25 26.75 -18.34
CA ILE A 548 10.29 26.22 -17.46
C ILE A 548 10.32 24.72 -17.68
N LEU A 549 11.45 24.18 -18.12
CA LEU A 549 11.59 22.77 -18.47
C LEU A 549 12.42 22.05 -17.40
N VAL A 550 11.93 20.93 -16.88
CA VAL A 550 12.57 20.19 -15.78
C VAL A 550 12.67 18.72 -16.15
N GLY A 551 13.87 18.16 -16.02
CA GLY A 551 14.13 16.77 -16.31
C GLY A 551 15.14 16.15 -15.37
N HIS A 552 14.85 14.93 -14.91
CA HIS A 552 15.67 14.03 -14.12
C HIS A 552 16.20 12.91 -15.00
N CYS A 553 17.46 12.52 -14.82
CA CYS A 553 18.09 11.47 -15.63
C CYS A 553 17.92 11.77 -17.13
N VAL A 554 17.44 10.81 -17.93
CA VAL A 554 17.16 10.97 -19.37
C VAL A 554 16.16 12.08 -19.69
N GLY A 555 15.25 12.40 -18.76
CA GLY A 555 14.28 13.49 -18.92
C GLY A 555 14.97 14.84 -19.08
N GLY A 556 16.17 15.03 -18.51
CA GLY A 556 16.96 16.24 -18.70
C GLY A 556 17.46 16.40 -20.14
N LEU A 557 17.80 15.28 -20.81
CA LEU A 557 18.20 15.30 -22.22
C LEU A 557 17.03 15.69 -23.12
N ILE A 558 15.84 15.15 -22.83
CA ILE A 558 14.60 15.48 -23.52
C ILE A 558 14.25 16.96 -23.31
N ALA A 559 14.30 17.44 -22.06
CA ALA A 559 14.05 18.84 -21.71
C ALA A 559 14.95 19.79 -22.51
N LEU A 560 16.23 19.45 -22.67
CA LEU A 560 17.19 20.24 -23.44
C LEU A 560 16.84 20.29 -24.94
N GLU A 561 16.48 19.16 -25.54
CA GLU A 561 16.07 19.09 -26.95
C GLU A 561 14.74 19.84 -27.19
N THR A 562 13.78 19.72 -26.27
CA THR A 562 12.53 20.51 -26.30
C THR A 562 12.80 22.01 -26.16
N ALA A 563 13.69 22.40 -25.25
CA ALA A 563 14.09 23.80 -25.07
C ALA A 563 14.67 24.38 -26.37
N GLN A 564 15.55 23.60 -27.02
CA GLN A 564 16.16 23.99 -28.28
C GLN A 564 15.11 24.14 -29.39
N TYR A 565 14.13 23.25 -29.47
CA TYR A 565 13.01 23.38 -30.40
C TYR A 565 12.24 24.70 -30.19
N LEU A 566 11.78 24.95 -28.96
CA LEU A 566 10.97 26.12 -28.62
C LEU A 566 11.72 27.43 -28.89
N ARG A 567 12.99 27.52 -28.46
CA ARG A 567 13.80 28.73 -28.71
C ARG A 567 14.07 28.97 -30.19
N ASN A 568 14.29 27.93 -30.99
CA ASN A 568 14.46 28.07 -32.43
C ASN A 568 13.18 28.59 -33.12
N LYS A 569 12.01 28.38 -32.51
CA LYS A 569 10.73 28.97 -32.95
C LYS A 569 10.45 30.36 -32.38
N GLY A 570 11.37 30.94 -31.61
CA GLY A 570 11.20 32.24 -30.96
C GLY A 570 10.32 32.21 -29.71
N ILE A 571 10.03 31.03 -29.17
CA ILE A 571 9.21 30.85 -27.97
C ILE A 571 10.08 30.98 -26.72
N SER A 572 9.57 31.68 -25.70
CA SER A 572 10.32 31.96 -24.48
C SER A 572 10.48 30.73 -23.59
N VAL A 573 11.73 30.39 -23.27
CA VAL A 573 12.08 29.37 -22.27
C VAL A 573 12.98 30.03 -21.23
N SER A 574 12.43 30.33 -20.06
CA SER A 574 13.16 30.99 -18.96
C SER A 574 14.28 30.14 -18.38
N ASP A 575 14.02 28.85 -18.11
CA ASP A 575 14.96 27.95 -17.46
C ASP A 575 14.81 26.51 -17.97
N VAL A 576 15.95 25.82 -18.04
CA VAL A 576 16.02 24.37 -18.22
C VAL A 576 16.77 23.77 -17.03
N THR A 577 16.15 22.85 -16.33
CA THR A 577 16.66 22.25 -15.10
C THR A 577 17.01 20.79 -15.34
N LEU A 578 18.28 20.46 -15.16
CA LEU A 578 18.83 19.11 -15.29
C LEU A 578 19.12 18.57 -13.89
N ILE A 579 18.35 17.57 -13.46
CA ILE A 579 18.51 16.93 -12.15
C ILE A 579 19.17 15.58 -12.35
N SER A 580 20.39 15.41 -11.85
CA SER A 580 21.09 14.12 -11.94
C SER A 580 21.17 13.60 -13.39
N THR A 581 21.38 14.52 -14.35
CA THR A 581 21.42 14.22 -15.79
C THR A 581 22.87 14.13 -16.25
N GLY A 582 23.30 12.92 -16.60
CA GLY A 582 24.61 12.66 -17.19
C GLY A 582 24.57 12.55 -18.71
N ILE A 583 25.66 12.94 -19.37
CA ILE A 583 25.99 12.52 -20.73
C ILE A 583 27.27 11.69 -20.69
N PRO A 584 27.35 10.56 -21.39
CA PRO A 584 28.56 9.75 -21.38
C PRO A 584 29.72 10.50 -22.02
N LYS A 585 30.76 10.79 -21.24
CA LYS A 585 31.99 11.39 -21.73
C LYS A 585 33.17 10.77 -21.01
N ARG A 586 34.28 10.60 -21.72
CA ARG A 586 35.53 10.22 -21.07
C ARG A 586 35.97 11.32 -20.11
N LYS A 587 36.31 10.91 -18.89
CA LYS A 587 36.79 11.79 -17.85
C LYS A 587 38.22 11.43 -17.47
N GLU A 588 38.98 12.44 -17.07
CA GLU A 588 40.40 12.28 -16.74
C GLU A 588 40.62 11.54 -15.42
N ASN A 589 39.63 11.54 -14.53
CA ASN A 589 39.69 10.92 -13.20
C ASN A 589 39.10 9.51 -13.14
N THR A 590 38.81 8.88 -14.28
CA THR A 590 38.19 7.55 -14.31
C THR A 590 39.14 6.49 -14.85
N ILE A 591 38.82 5.24 -14.57
CA ILE A 591 39.61 4.07 -15.01
C ILE A 591 39.74 3.96 -16.54
N LEU A 592 38.86 4.64 -17.27
CA LEU A 592 38.80 4.69 -18.73
C LEU A 592 39.50 5.93 -19.31
N ALA A 593 40.17 6.76 -18.49
CA ALA A 593 40.89 7.95 -18.94
C ALA A 593 41.92 7.61 -20.03
N ASP A 594 42.64 6.50 -19.86
CA ASP A 594 43.71 6.07 -20.76
C ASP A 594 43.26 5.06 -21.83
N ALA A 595 41.98 4.68 -21.86
CA ALA A 595 41.46 3.75 -22.86
C ALA A 595 41.50 4.35 -24.29
N SER A 596 41.62 3.51 -25.31
CA SER A 596 41.46 3.99 -26.70
C SER A 596 40.02 4.42 -26.97
N ASP A 597 39.81 5.28 -27.97
CA ASP A 597 38.45 5.70 -28.39
C ASP A 597 37.56 4.51 -28.75
N GLU A 598 38.15 3.50 -29.37
CA GLU A 598 37.48 2.25 -29.69
C GLU A 598 37.03 1.50 -28.43
N ILE A 599 37.93 1.30 -27.46
CA ILE A 599 37.62 0.60 -26.20
C ILE A 599 36.55 1.35 -25.41
N PHE A 600 36.69 2.67 -25.25
CA PHE A 600 35.70 3.49 -24.54
C PHE A 600 34.32 3.39 -25.19
N ARG A 601 34.26 3.49 -26.53
CA ARG A 601 33.01 3.44 -27.29
C ARG A 601 32.38 2.05 -27.22
N ASN A 602 33.18 0.99 -27.36
CA ASN A 602 32.72 -0.38 -27.23
C ASN A 602 32.16 -0.63 -25.82
N ALA A 603 32.87 -0.21 -24.78
CA ALA A 603 32.47 -0.38 -23.39
C ALA A 603 31.17 0.38 -23.08
N LEU A 604 31.06 1.62 -23.52
CA LEU A 604 29.85 2.41 -23.35
C LEU A 604 28.64 1.78 -24.05
N HIS A 605 28.73 1.46 -25.35
CA HIS A 605 27.57 0.94 -26.08
C HIS A 605 27.18 -0.46 -25.63
N SER A 606 28.14 -1.37 -25.54
CA SER A 606 27.83 -2.78 -25.22
C SER A 606 27.31 -2.95 -23.79
N SER A 607 27.80 -2.14 -22.84
CA SER A 607 27.33 -2.20 -21.45
C SER A 607 25.92 -1.63 -21.25
N LEU A 608 25.52 -0.65 -22.09
CA LEU A 608 24.17 -0.08 -22.12
C LEU A 608 23.20 -0.83 -23.04
N ASP A 609 23.70 -1.82 -23.78
CA ASP A 609 22.90 -2.80 -24.53
C ASP A 609 22.83 -4.16 -23.82
N ASN A 610 23.56 -4.33 -22.71
CA ASN A 610 23.62 -5.56 -21.95
C ASN A 610 22.37 -5.74 -21.08
N GLU A 611 21.48 -6.64 -21.50
CA GLU A 611 20.21 -6.90 -20.82
C GLU A 611 20.34 -7.27 -19.34
N LEU A 612 21.36 -8.06 -18.96
CA LEU A 612 21.55 -8.48 -17.55
C LEU A 612 21.98 -7.32 -16.65
N LEU A 613 22.78 -6.39 -17.19
CA LEU A 613 23.14 -5.16 -16.48
C LEU A 613 21.93 -4.23 -16.36
N LEU A 614 21.15 -4.08 -17.44
CA LEU A 614 19.94 -3.27 -17.42
C LEU A 614 18.88 -3.83 -16.46
N GLU A 615 18.71 -5.15 -16.39
CA GLU A 615 17.83 -5.84 -15.43
C GLU A 615 18.19 -5.51 -13.98
N ARG A 616 19.49 -5.53 -13.63
CA ARG A 616 19.98 -5.15 -12.29
C ARG A 616 19.62 -3.72 -11.91
N ILE A 617 19.71 -2.78 -12.86
CA ILE A 617 19.38 -1.37 -12.61
C ILE A 617 17.88 -1.18 -12.56
N PHE A 618 17.15 -1.82 -13.47
CA PHE A 618 15.69 -1.77 -13.51
C PHE A 618 15.07 -2.30 -12.22
N ALA A 619 15.67 -3.32 -11.60
CA ALA A 619 15.27 -3.83 -10.28
C ALA A 619 15.16 -2.70 -9.24
N ARG A 620 16.14 -1.79 -9.20
CA ARG A 620 16.12 -0.64 -8.27
C ARG A 620 15.03 0.36 -8.60
N VAL A 621 14.79 0.59 -9.89
CA VAL A 621 13.74 1.50 -10.38
C VAL A 621 12.35 1.04 -9.95
N ILE A 622 12.12 -0.27 -9.89
CA ILE A 622 10.83 -0.86 -9.53
C ILE A 622 10.75 -1.35 -8.07
N GLY A 623 11.79 -1.12 -7.25
CA GLY A 623 11.85 -1.58 -5.87
C GLY A 623 11.95 -3.11 -5.70
N ALA A 624 12.45 -3.84 -6.71
CA ALA A 624 12.72 -5.26 -6.63
C ALA A 624 14.07 -5.57 -5.94
N ASP A 625 14.11 -6.67 -5.21
CA ASP A 625 15.32 -7.19 -4.58
C ASP A 625 16.07 -8.13 -5.55
N ALA A 626 17.02 -7.55 -6.28
CA ALA A 626 17.84 -8.28 -7.25
C ALA A 626 18.60 -9.45 -6.60
N TYR A 627 19.01 -9.34 -5.33
CA TYR A 627 19.73 -10.41 -4.65
C TYR A 627 18.84 -11.64 -4.46
N LYS A 628 17.59 -11.43 -3.99
CA LYS A 628 16.58 -12.50 -3.90
C LYS A 628 16.21 -13.09 -5.27
N ALA A 629 16.29 -12.31 -6.33
CA ALA A 629 16.04 -12.77 -7.70
C ALA A 629 17.23 -13.53 -8.32
N GLY A 630 18.35 -13.65 -7.61
CA GLY A 630 19.51 -14.41 -8.04
C GLY A 630 20.63 -13.56 -8.66
N TYR A 631 20.67 -12.26 -8.45
CA TYR A 631 21.80 -11.39 -8.79
C TYR A 631 22.65 -11.17 -7.52
N GLN A 632 23.49 -12.15 -7.20
CA GLN A 632 24.21 -12.29 -5.93
C GLN A 632 25.55 -11.55 -5.88
N VAL A 633 26.18 -11.29 -7.04
CA VAL A 633 27.42 -10.52 -7.12
C VAL A 633 27.14 -9.06 -6.74
N SER A 634 27.94 -8.53 -5.81
CA SER A 634 27.90 -7.12 -5.38
C SER A 634 28.30 -6.17 -6.50
N ASP A 635 27.74 -4.97 -6.50
CA ASP A 635 28.04 -3.93 -7.49
C ASP A 635 29.53 -3.57 -7.57
N GLU A 636 30.23 -3.52 -6.45
CA GLU A 636 31.66 -3.20 -6.40
C GLU A 636 32.49 -4.28 -7.12
N ARG A 637 32.11 -5.54 -6.94
CA ARG A 637 32.77 -6.69 -7.56
C ARG A 637 32.48 -6.75 -9.06
N LEU A 638 31.23 -6.48 -9.44
CA LEU A 638 30.83 -6.38 -10.84
C LEU A 638 31.55 -5.21 -11.54
N GLN A 639 31.67 -4.06 -10.86
CA GLN A 639 32.43 -2.92 -11.36
C GLN A 639 33.88 -3.32 -11.64
N GLN A 640 34.58 -3.91 -10.66
CA GLN A 640 35.97 -4.36 -10.84
C GLN A 640 36.14 -5.27 -12.06
N TYR A 641 35.19 -6.18 -12.30
CA TYR A 641 35.22 -7.08 -13.45
C TYR A 641 35.01 -6.34 -14.78
N ILE A 642 34.04 -5.41 -14.82
CA ILE A 642 33.82 -4.56 -15.99
C ILE A 642 35.07 -3.70 -16.29
N GLU A 643 35.71 -3.17 -15.26
CA GLU A 643 36.97 -2.41 -15.39
C GLU A 643 38.12 -3.29 -15.91
N TYR A 644 38.22 -4.53 -15.43
CA TYR A 644 39.19 -5.51 -15.91
C TYR A 644 39.00 -5.83 -17.40
N ILE A 645 37.77 -6.13 -17.84
CA ILE A 645 37.47 -6.37 -19.26
C ILE A 645 37.80 -5.14 -20.11
N SER A 646 37.49 -3.94 -19.60
CA SER A 646 37.78 -2.69 -20.30
C SER A 646 39.27 -2.42 -20.45
N ARG A 647 40.12 -2.91 -19.53
CA ARG A 647 41.58 -2.74 -19.56
C ARG A 647 42.31 -3.81 -20.36
N CYS A 648 41.86 -5.06 -20.25
CA CYS A 648 42.58 -6.22 -20.75
C CYS A 648 42.01 -6.80 -22.05
N GLY A 649 40.81 -6.36 -22.47
CA GLY A 649 40.08 -6.88 -23.64
C GLY A 649 39.73 -5.82 -24.69
N SER A 650 38.74 -6.15 -25.54
CA SER A 650 38.22 -5.27 -26.62
C SER A 650 37.34 -4.11 -26.12
N GLY A 651 37.12 -4.02 -24.82
CA GLY A 651 36.10 -3.15 -24.21
C GLY A 651 34.68 -3.65 -24.41
N GLU A 652 34.44 -4.83 -24.99
CA GLU A 652 33.08 -5.35 -25.15
C GLU A 652 32.53 -5.93 -23.83
N ILE A 653 31.50 -5.29 -23.28
CA ILE A 653 30.78 -5.68 -22.07
C ILE A 653 29.44 -6.31 -22.48
N THR A 654 29.47 -7.27 -23.40
CA THR A 654 28.29 -8.05 -23.80
C THR A 654 28.01 -9.15 -22.78
N VAL A 655 26.79 -9.72 -22.78
CA VAL A 655 26.47 -10.90 -21.94
C VAL A 655 27.47 -12.02 -22.20
N LYS A 656 27.83 -12.24 -23.47
CA LYS A 656 28.82 -13.25 -23.87
C LYS A 656 30.20 -12.96 -23.28
N ALA A 657 30.70 -11.73 -23.39
CA ALA A 657 32.02 -11.37 -22.88
C ALA A 657 32.13 -11.55 -21.35
N LEU A 658 31.06 -11.22 -20.62
CA LEU A 658 30.98 -11.42 -19.18
C LEU A 658 30.94 -12.90 -18.78
N CYS A 659 30.39 -13.78 -19.64
CA CYS A 659 30.37 -15.23 -19.40
C CYS A 659 31.73 -15.93 -19.64
N GLU A 660 32.55 -15.41 -20.56
CA GLU A 660 33.76 -16.10 -21.04
C GLU A 660 35.04 -15.74 -20.25
N THR A 661 35.08 -14.58 -19.60
CA THR A 661 36.34 -14.01 -19.06
C THR A 661 36.52 -14.28 -17.56
N GLY A 662 36.57 -15.55 -17.16
CA GLY A 662 36.54 -15.95 -15.74
C GLY A 662 37.74 -15.52 -14.88
N GLY A 663 38.94 -16.04 -15.09
CA GLY A 663 40.17 -15.56 -14.41
C GLY A 663 40.02 -15.36 -12.89
N GLU A 664 40.44 -14.19 -12.38
CA GLU A 664 40.26 -13.81 -10.97
C GLU A 664 38.83 -13.37 -10.60
N TYR A 665 37.93 -13.25 -11.58
CA TYR A 665 36.52 -12.85 -11.46
C TYR A 665 35.57 -14.00 -11.85
N GLU A 666 36.00 -15.25 -11.68
CA GLU A 666 35.23 -16.43 -12.07
C GLU A 666 33.87 -16.49 -11.35
N ASP A 667 33.80 -15.95 -10.13
CA ASP A 667 32.59 -15.75 -9.36
C ASP A 667 31.54 -14.91 -10.12
N VAL A 668 32.00 -13.86 -10.80
CA VAL A 668 31.14 -12.99 -11.61
C VAL A 668 30.75 -13.69 -12.91
N ALA A 669 31.71 -14.31 -13.59
CA ALA A 669 31.44 -15.01 -14.85
C ALA A 669 30.46 -16.19 -14.68
N GLU A 670 30.54 -16.93 -13.56
CA GLU A 670 29.63 -18.02 -13.22
C GLU A 670 28.20 -17.53 -13.02
N GLU A 671 28.02 -16.41 -12.32
CA GLU A 671 26.70 -15.80 -12.19
C GLU A 671 26.12 -15.42 -13.55
N PHE A 672 26.90 -14.75 -14.41
CA PHE A 672 26.44 -14.36 -15.74
C PHE A 672 26.08 -15.57 -16.61
N ARG A 673 26.85 -16.66 -16.54
CA ARG A 673 26.50 -17.93 -17.22
C ARG A 673 25.20 -18.52 -16.70
N ARG A 674 24.99 -18.51 -15.38
CA ARG A 674 23.75 -19.00 -14.78
C ARG A 674 22.56 -18.12 -15.20
N LEU A 675 22.66 -16.81 -15.11
CA LEU A 675 21.60 -15.89 -15.53
C LEU A 675 21.32 -16.01 -17.03
N ALA A 676 22.34 -16.06 -17.87
CA ALA A 676 22.20 -16.23 -19.32
C ALA A 676 21.58 -17.58 -19.73
N SER A 677 21.55 -18.58 -18.84
CA SER A 677 20.90 -19.87 -19.10
C SER A 677 19.36 -19.80 -19.02
N TYR A 678 18.82 -18.77 -18.36
CA TYR A 678 17.38 -18.52 -18.29
C TYR A 678 16.93 -17.59 -19.42
N THR A 679 15.68 -17.72 -19.84
CA THR A 679 15.05 -16.76 -20.75
C THR A 679 14.85 -15.40 -20.06
N ILE A 680 14.77 -14.33 -20.86
CA ILE A 680 14.47 -12.99 -20.35
C ILE A 680 13.18 -12.96 -19.50
N SER A 681 12.15 -13.72 -19.92
CA SER A 681 10.88 -13.78 -19.18
C SER A 681 11.04 -14.43 -17.81
N GLU A 682 11.86 -15.48 -17.68
CA GLU A 682 12.11 -16.15 -16.40
C GLU A 682 12.86 -15.24 -15.44
N ARG A 683 13.88 -14.52 -15.94
CA ARG A 683 14.67 -13.58 -15.11
C ARG A 683 13.85 -12.38 -14.65
N LEU A 684 13.10 -11.77 -15.56
CA LEU A 684 12.21 -10.65 -15.22
C LEU A 684 11.12 -11.09 -14.23
N ASN A 685 10.50 -12.26 -14.42
CA ASN A 685 9.53 -12.80 -13.46
C ASN A 685 10.16 -13.08 -12.09
N ALA A 686 11.41 -13.56 -12.05
CA ALA A 686 12.15 -13.74 -10.80
C ALA A 686 12.37 -12.40 -10.08
N LEU A 687 12.74 -11.34 -10.81
CA LEU A 687 12.85 -9.99 -10.27
C LEU A 687 11.50 -9.48 -9.74
N TYR A 688 10.44 -9.60 -10.54
CA TYR A 688 9.14 -9.04 -10.17
C TYR A 688 8.55 -9.69 -8.92
N ARG A 689 8.78 -11.00 -8.70
CA ARG A 689 8.37 -11.72 -7.47
C ARG A 689 9.00 -11.19 -6.18
N THR A 690 10.07 -10.41 -6.27
CA THR A 690 10.79 -9.88 -5.10
C THR A 690 10.36 -8.46 -4.71
N ILE A 691 9.47 -7.84 -5.48
CA ILE A 691 8.90 -6.52 -5.15
C ILE A 691 8.05 -6.68 -3.88
N GLU A 692 8.40 -5.96 -2.81
CA GLU A 692 7.66 -5.99 -1.55
C GLU A 692 6.23 -5.45 -1.73
N ARG A 693 5.24 -6.20 -1.22
CA ARG A 693 3.82 -5.87 -1.40
C ARG A 693 2.99 -6.20 -0.16
N PRO A 694 2.01 -5.34 0.20
CA PRO A 694 1.05 -5.63 1.26
C PRO A 694 0.12 -6.82 0.95
N ASN A 695 -0.19 -7.09 -0.33
CA ASN A 695 -1.19 -8.09 -0.75
C ASN A 695 -0.71 -8.92 -1.97
N GLY A 696 -0.43 -10.22 -1.79
CA GLY A 696 -0.46 -11.27 -2.83
C GLY A 696 0.53 -11.22 -4.02
N GLU A 697 0.46 -12.26 -4.87
CA GLU A 697 1.26 -12.38 -6.11
C GLU A 697 0.88 -11.35 -7.19
N LEU A 698 1.83 -11.07 -8.09
CA LEU A 698 1.64 -10.23 -9.28
C LEU A 698 0.61 -10.81 -10.26
N MET A 699 -0.42 -10.03 -10.57
CA MET A 699 -1.40 -10.38 -11.61
C MET A 699 -0.79 -10.27 -13.02
N GLU A 700 -1.32 -11.03 -13.99
CA GLU A 700 -0.77 -11.12 -15.36
C GLU A 700 -0.61 -9.76 -16.05
N HIS A 701 -1.57 -8.84 -15.86
CA HIS A 701 -1.50 -7.49 -16.45
C HIS A 701 -0.37 -6.64 -15.85
N GLN A 702 0.01 -6.88 -14.59
CA GLN A 702 1.13 -6.17 -13.96
C GLN A 702 2.47 -6.62 -14.55
N LEU A 703 2.61 -7.93 -14.81
CA LEU A 703 3.78 -8.48 -15.49
C LEU A 703 3.92 -7.90 -16.91
N LYS A 704 2.81 -7.79 -17.65
CA LYS A 704 2.79 -7.14 -18.98
C LYS A 704 3.27 -5.69 -18.91
N MET A 705 2.82 -4.91 -17.95
CA MET A 705 3.29 -3.53 -17.80
C MET A 705 4.77 -3.47 -17.45
N LEU A 706 5.23 -4.24 -16.46
CA LEU A 706 6.64 -4.25 -16.06
C LEU A 706 7.55 -4.60 -17.26
N ASN A 707 7.09 -5.49 -18.14
CA ASN A 707 7.80 -5.79 -19.39
C ASN A 707 7.81 -4.61 -20.37
N VAL A 708 6.71 -3.84 -20.50
CA VAL A 708 6.70 -2.61 -21.31
C VAL A 708 7.67 -1.58 -20.72
N LEU A 709 7.61 -1.34 -19.42
CA LEU A 709 8.51 -0.40 -18.72
C LEU A 709 9.97 -0.82 -18.89
N PHE A 710 10.29 -2.12 -18.79
CA PHE A 710 11.64 -2.62 -19.02
C PHE A 710 12.12 -2.37 -20.47
N ARG A 711 11.23 -2.54 -21.47
CA ARG A 711 11.56 -2.26 -22.88
C ARG A 711 11.83 -0.77 -23.12
N ILE A 712 10.99 0.11 -22.56
CA ILE A 712 11.18 1.56 -22.64
C ILE A 712 12.46 1.98 -21.92
N PHE A 713 12.70 1.43 -20.73
CA PHE A 713 13.93 1.63 -19.95
C PHE A 713 15.17 1.23 -20.75
N SER A 714 15.16 0.04 -21.33
CA SER A 714 16.26 -0.46 -22.16
C SER A 714 16.51 0.41 -23.39
N GLN A 715 15.44 0.84 -24.07
CA GLN A 715 15.55 1.77 -25.20
C GLN A 715 16.23 3.09 -24.78
N ASN A 716 15.79 3.68 -23.66
CA ASN A 716 16.34 4.94 -23.15
C ASN A 716 17.84 4.83 -22.83
N PHE A 717 18.29 3.75 -22.20
CA PHE A 717 19.70 3.54 -21.89
C PHE A 717 20.56 3.36 -23.16
N ARG A 718 20.06 2.62 -24.15
CA ARG A 718 20.69 2.54 -25.47
C ARG A 718 20.80 3.91 -26.13
N CYS A 719 19.76 4.75 -26.03
CA CYS A 719 19.78 6.11 -26.57
C CYS A 719 20.89 6.95 -25.96
N VAL A 720 21.02 6.91 -24.62
CA VAL A 720 22.08 7.62 -23.89
C VAL A 720 23.48 7.26 -24.39
N SER A 721 23.72 5.98 -24.71
CA SER A 721 25.03 5.52 -25.23
C SER A 721 25.49 6.22 -26.50
N SER A 722 24.57 6.77 -27.29
CA SER A 722 24.81 7.41 -28.59
C SER A 722 24.49 8.89 -28.62
N TYR A 723 24.03 9.45 -27.50
CA TYR A 723 23.55 10.82 -27.45
C TYR A 723 24.71 11.82 -27.40
N ILE A 724 24.67 12.80 -28.31
CA ILE A 724 25.60 13.94 -28.33
C ILE A 724 24.77 15.22 -28.35
N PRO A 725 24.85 16.06 -27.28
CA PRO A 725 24.11 17.31 -27.23
C PRO A 725 24.58 18.30 -28.30
N LYS A 726 23.65 19.13 -28.78
CA LYS A 726 23.96 20.33 -29.56
C LYS A 726 24.22 21.52 -28.65
N LEU A 727 24.85 22.57 -29.19
CA LEU A 727 24.99 23.84 -28.49
C LEU A 727 23.60 24.42 -28.16
N TYR A 728 23.37 24.69 -26.87
CA TYR A 728 22.15 25.33 -26.39
C TYR A 728 22.43 26.75 -25.92
N TYR A 729 21.58 27.69 -26.34
CA TYR A 729 21.68 29.10 -25.99
C TYR A 729 20.56 29.49 -25.03
N GLY A 730 20.84 29.50 -23.73
CA GLY A 730 19.85 29.81 -22.71
C GLY A 730 20.31 29.57 -21.28
N ASN A 731 19.40 29.79 -20.33
CA ASN A 731 19.65 29.53 -18.92
C ASN A 731 19.53 28.03 -18.63
N ILE A 732 20.50 27.47 -17.93
CA ILE A 732 20.49 26.09 -17.46
C ILE A 732 20.87 26.04 -15.98
N ARG A 733 20.13 25.23 -15.23
CA ARG A 733 20.45 24.85 -13.86
C ARG A 733 20.77 23.36 -13.84
N ILE A 734 21.94 23.00 -13.31
CA ILE A 734 22.39 21.61 -13.21
C ILE A 734 22.52 21.26 -11.74
N PHE A 735 21.78 20.23 -11.33
CA PHE A 735 21.84 19.66 -10.00
C PHE A 735 22.56 18.31 -10.06
N CYS A 736 23.66 18.20 -9.31
CA CYS A 736 24.43 16.96 -9.20
C CYS A 736 24.34 16.39 -7.79
N CYS A 737 24.28 15.06 -7.68
CA CYS A 737 24.17 14.38 -6.40
C CYS A 737 25.49 14.45 -5.61
N GLU A 738 25.40 14.61 -4.28
CA GLU A 738 26.56 14.60 -3.38
C GLU A 738 27.24 13.22 -3.33
N ILE A 739 26.45 12.15 -3.40
CA ILE A 739 26.95 10.79 -3.35
C ILE A 739 27.06 10.25 -4.79
N LEU A 740 28.28 10.21 -5.29
CA LEU A 740 28.65 9.62 -6.58
C LEU A 740 28.95 8.12 -6.41
N GLY A 741 28.53 7.27 -7.35
CA GLY A 741 29.03 5.89 -7.44
C GLY A 741 28.16 4.80 -6.83
N SER A 742 26.84 4.89 -6.92
CA SER A 742 25.97 3.76 -6.50
C SER A 742 25.76 2.69 -7.58
N HIS A 743 26.47 2.73 -8.71
CA HIS A 743 26.27 1.82 -9.83
C HIS A 743 27.58 1.22 -10.36
N PHE A 744 27.50 -0.02 -10.84
CA PHE A 744 28.64 -0.79 -11.35
C PHE A 744 29.26 -0.27 -12.67
N TYR A 745 28.72 0.81 -13.27
CA TYR A 745 29.26 1.40 -14.49
C TYR A 745 30.49 2.28 -14.21
N PRO A 746 31.67 1.93 -14.75
CA PRO A 746 32.90 2.65 -14.44
C PRO A 746 32.98 3.99 -15.17
N GLY A 747 32.80 5.09 -14.44
CA GLY A 747 33.14 6.44 -14.91
C GLY A 747 32.33 6.99 -16.09
N PHE A 748 31.30 6.29 -16.57
CA PHE A 748 30.44 6.74 -17.68
C PHE A 748 29.44 7.82 -17.28
N PHE A 749 28.89 7.71 -16.06
CA PHE A 749 27.75 8.51 -15.60
C PHE A 749 28.05 9.40 -14.40
N GLU A 750 29.30 9.44 -13.94
CA GLU A 750 29.67 10.38 -12.90
C GLU A 750 29.23 11.78 -13.33
N GLU A 751 28.57 12.50 -12.44
CA GLU A 751 28.04 13.82 -12.75
C GLU A 751 29.13 14.85 -12.55
N ASP A 752 29.49 15.58 -13.62
CA ASP A 752 30.49 16.63 -13.54
C ASP A 752 30.08 17.84 -14.36
N PHE A 753 30.22 19.00 -13.74
CA PHE A 753 30.03 20.32 -14.32
C PHE A 753 30.80 20.51 -15.64
N GLU A 754 32.07 20.10 -15.68
CA GLU A 754 32.93 20.33 -16.86
C GLU A 754 32.45 19.56 -18.10
N THR A 755 31.59 18.55 -17.90
CA THR A 755 30.99 17.78 -18.99
C THR A 755 29.98 18.59 -19.79
N TRP A 756 29.19 19.45 -19.12
CA TRP A 756 28.11 20.23 -19.75
C TRP A 756 28.58 21.57 -20.33
N LYS A 757 29.60 22.18 -19.72
CA LYS A 757 30.13 23.50 -20.08
C LYS A 757 30.43 23.73 -21.58
N PRO A 758 30.93 22.74 -22.37
CA PRO A 758 31.14 22.94 -23.80
C PRO A 758 29.84 23.15 -24.60
N TYR A 759 28.72 22.60 -24.12
CA TYR A 759 27.45 22.57 -24.83
C TYR A 759 26.53 23.75 -24.48
N ILE A 760 26.80 24.49 -23.42
CA ILE A 760 25.92 25.57 -22.95
C ILE A 760 26.53 26.95 -23.25
N LYS A 761 25.74 27.81 -23.89
CA LYS A 761 26.06 29.20 -24.22
C LYS A 761 25.02 30.13 -23.61
N GLY A 762 25.16 30.42 -22.33
CA GLY A 762 24.23 31.26 -21.56
C GLY A 762 24.53 31.21 -20.06
N ASN A 763 23.56 31.59 -19.23
CA ASN A 763 23.72 31.50 -17.77
C ASN A 763 23.65 30.03 -17.33
N LEU A 764 24.70 29.57 -16.66
CA LEU A 764 24.80 28.20 -16.15
C LEU A 764 24.94 28.26 -14.63
N LYS A 765 23.93 27.77 -13.90
CA LYS A 765 23.96 27.63 -12.43
C LYS A 765 24.20 26.17 -12.08
N TYR A 766 25.14 25.93 -11.17
CA TYR A 766 25.49 24.59 -10.70
C TYR A 766 25.22 24.49 -9.21
N ASN A 767 24.60 23.40 -8.79
CA ASN A 767 24.31 23.13 -7.39
C ASN A 767 24.46 21.65 -7.07
N THR A 768 25.02 21.34 -5.92
CA THR A 768 25.03 19.99 -5.38
C THR A 768 23.79 19.76 -4.51
N ILE A 769 23.20 18.58 -4.64
CA ILE A 769 21.97 18.14 -3.95
C ILE A 769 22.23 16.84 -3.16
N ALA A 770 21.58 16.72 -2.00
CA ALA A 770 21.71 15.57 -1.12
C ALA A 770 21.16 14.30 -1.78
N GLY A 771 21.73 13.15 -1.41
CA GLY A 771 21.34 11.84 -1.93
C GLY A 771 22.19 11.35 -3.11
N GLN A 772 21.66 10.33 -3.77
CA GLN A 772 22.14 9.60 -4.94
C GLN A 772 21.14 9.74 -6.09
N HIS A 773 21.52 9.26 -7.28
CA HIS A 773 20.72 9.38 -8.51
C HIS A 773 19.25 8.97 -8.37
N PHE A 774 18.96 7.86 -7.65
CA PHE A 774 17.61 7.31 -7.52
C PHE A 774 16.79 7.91 -6.37
N ASP A 775 17.42 8.58 -5.39
CA ASP A 775 16.75 9.06 -4.18
C ASP A 775 16.84 10.58 -3.97
N CYS A 776 17.49 11.32 -4.88
CA CYS A 776 17.76 12.76 -4.71
C CYS A 776 16.53 13.68 -4.80
N ILE A 777 15.40 13.16 -5.28
CA ILE A 777 14.12 13.90 -5.44
C ILE A 777 12.95 13.23 -4.71
N ILE A 778 13.22 12.32 -3.76
CA ILE A 778 12.21 11.67 -2.92
C ILE A 778 12.60 11.69 -1.43
N GLY A 779 11.63 11.50 -0.54
CA GLY A 779 11.84 11.36 0.91
C GLY A 779 12.68 12.47 1.57
N ASP A 780 13.49 12.11 2.56
CA ASP A 780 14.31 13.07 3.33
C ASP A 780 15.32 13.87 2.49
N ASN A 781 15.76 13.33 1.35
CA ASN A 781 16.66 14.04 0.45
C ASN A 781 15.93 15.14 -0.31
N LEU A 782 14.68 14.91 -0.73
CA LEU A 782 13.85 15.95 -1.35
C LEU A 782 13.71 17.16 -0.41
N GLU A 783 13.40 16.95 0.86
CA GLU A 783 13.23 18.04 1.84
C GLU A 783 14.48 18.93 1.96
N LYS A 784 15.67 18.34 1.84
CA LYS A 784 16.95 19.09 1.84
C LYS A 784 17.19 19.83 0.52
N ASN A 785 16.63 19.34 -0.57
CA ASN A 785 16.91 19.79 -1.94
C ASN A 785 15.86 20.75 -2.49
N ILE A 786 14.63 20.71 -1.96
CA ILE A 786 13.46 21.33 -2.56
C ILE A 786 13.61 22.85 -2.73
N SER A 787 14.14 23.54 -1.71
CA SER A 787 14.36 24.98 -1.77
C SER A 787 15.34 25.38 -2.87
N LYS A 788 16.29 24.51 -3.23
CA LYS A 788 17.24 24.74 -4.32
C LYS A 788 16.59 24.45 -5.68
N ILE A 789 15.86 23.34 -5.80
CA ILE A 789 15.21 22.91 -7.05
C ILE A 789 14.14 23.93 -7.47
N LEU A 790 13.36 24.43 -6.52
CA LEU A 790 12.25 25.36 -6.73
C LEU A 790 12.63 26.84 -6.78
N ASP A 791 13.92 27.17 -6.64
CA ASP A 791 14.46 28.54 -6.78
C ASP A 791 14.51 28.97 -8.25
N PHE A 792 13.34 29.05 -8.89
CA PHE A 792 13.16 29.62 -10.22
C PHE A 792 13.28 31.14 -10.10
N ASN A 793 14.38 31.71 -10.58
CA ASN A 793 14.58 33.16 -10.60
C ASN A 793 14.03 33.68 -11.94
N TYR A 794 12.77 34.12 -11.93
CA TYR A 794 12.03 34.58 -13.10
C TYR A 794 12.52 35.93 -13.64
#